data_AF-A7UG08-F1
#
_entry.id   AF-A7UG08-F1
#
_cell.length_a   1.000
_cell.length_b   1.000
_cell.length_c   1.000
_cell.angle_alpha   90.00
_cell.angle_beta   90.00
_cell.angle_gamma   90.00
#
_symmetry.space_group_name_H-M   'P 1'
#
loop_
_entity.id
_entity.type
_entity.pdbx_description
1 polymer ?
#
loop_
_entity_poly.entity_id
_entity_poly.type
_entity_poly.pdbx_seq_one_letter_code
_entity_poly.pdbx_strand_id
1 'polypeptide(L)'
;MLLSFLLLTPILGVFAILFNKDSGASSANIKSIALITSILNFFISLVIFILFDFSTNQFQFVQEYRDISYFDLYLGVDGLSIYFILLTTLIIPISLVSNWKSITKDVESYVIAILLLESLLLAVFLVLDILLFYIFFESILPPLFILIGLFGSDNRVKASFYLFLYTLLGSLFLLLSILAMSSIMSNTDLDTLFKGNFLYLTQLFLFYGIFIAFAVKTPTIFLNTWLLKAHVESPLGGSIILAAIVLKLSLYGILRLILPILPKAYMVYTYIIFLIGVITIIYASLSTLRTIDVKELIAYSSVSHAAVYLLGVFSNSIQGIEGAINLGLAHGLVSPGLFISAGGVLYDRASTRVISFYRGVTQLMPLFSILFFILCLANCGAPLSLNFIGEFLSLYGVFERSSLFGVFASSSIIFSAAYTIYMYQRIAFGGVYSRMFTFSLPDLTKREFTVLLLLVIPTVFFGIYPAAILDGVHYSVSTLIYALDSSVISCDAPRNWAHYFPDTSQPAFYHGCFASLFWIILTIIAIKNKTEIKSIYHRKGKLFLYFIFANLSVAFVINIIYALIMLHNLVCVIEHFTLFNPSSDAEVEQFADLYCMDYHPTVEGSSVVKGGYNVSLSSIGGSSIGGSSIDESSTDDSGPGSPGASSVGSYNPAPGSLQEEVQLFKTSGHIHPSAPELHKEFDADPKKIFEHSVALIAEVEAERDELLDKIASEQNQNNIEEDEIGLLKDDANIGAKKITDSIKETNDVAVDSIDDTSDTEEFIFNKRKP
;
A
#
# COMPACT_ATOMS: atom_id res chain seq x y z
N MET A 1 28.28 5.55 15.98
CA MET A 1 29.16 5.44 14.80
C MET A 1 28.68 4.36 13.83
N LEU A 2 28.44 3.10 14.23
CA LEU A 2 27.98 2.07 13.27
C LEU A 2 26.59 2.36 12.67
N LEU A 3 25.61 2.77 13.48
CA LEU A 3 24.26 3.10 12.98
C LEU A 3 24.26 4.32 12.03
N SER A 4 25.05 5.36 12.35
CA SER A 4 25.20 6.50 11.45
C SER A 4 25.84 6.10 10.11
N PHE A 5 26.80 5.17 10.10
CA PHE A 5 27.34 4.64 8.84
C PHE A 5 26.27 3.87 8.04
N LEU A 6 25.46 3.04 8.69
CA LEU A 6 24.37 2.30 8.05
C LEU A 6 23.39 3.25 7.33
N LEU A 7 23.09 4.42 7.91
CA LEU A 7 22.23 5.45 7.29
C LEU A 7 22.94 6.24 6.19
N LEU A 8 24.22 6.57 6.39
CA LEU A 8 24.96 7.43 5.47
C LEU A 8 25.48 6.71 4.23
N THR A 9 25.72 5.39 4.28
CA THR A 9 26.32 4.69 3.11
C THR A 9 25.47 4.74 1.83
N PRO A 10 24.13 4.58 1.85
CA PRO A 10 23.34 4.71 0.63
C PRO A 10 23.32 6.17 0.13
N ILE A 11 23.32 7.14 1.05
CA ILE A 11 23.36 8.58 0.75
C ILE A 11 24.70 8.94 0.09
N LEU A 12 25.82 8.42 0.60
CA LEU A 12 27.14 8.56 -0.05
C LEU A 12 27.15 7.93 -1.44
N GLY A 13 26.43 6.82 -1.64
CA GLY A 13 26.20 6.22 -2.95
C GLY A 13 25.46 7.15 -3.91
N VAL A 14 24.43 7.85 -3.44
CA VAL A 14 23.72 8.87 -4.23
C VAL A 14 24.67 10.01 -4.64
N PHE A 15 25.45 10.55 -3.70
CA PHE A 15 26.43 11.59 -4.02
C PHE A 15 27.49 11.09 -5.03
N ALA A 16 27.98 9.87 -4.88
CA ALA A 16 28.93 9.27 -5.83
C ALA A 16 28.35 9.15 -7.25
N ILE A 17 27.06 8.87 -7.38
CA ILE A 17 26.38 8.85 -8.68
C ILE A 17 26.26 10.27 -9.26
N LEU A 18 25.87 11.25 -8.45
CA LEU A 18 25.73 12.64 -8.88
C LEU A 18 27.06 13.24 -9.35
N PHE A 19 28.18 13.00 -8.64
CA PHE A 19 29.50 13.49 -9.07
C PHE A 19 30.01 12.82 -10.35
N ASN A 20 29.67 11.54 -10.59
CA ASN A 20 30.05 10.85 -11.81
C ASN A 20 29.24 11.30 -13.04
N LYS A 21 28.08 11.95 -12.84
CA LYS A 21 27.26 12.49 -13.93
C LYS A 21 28.02 13.51 -14.76
N ASP A 22 28.71 14.42 -14.09
CA ASP A 22 29.45 15.51 -14.75
C ASP A 22 30.63 14.99 -15.58
N SER A 23 31.07 13.76 -15.32
CA SER A 23 32.16 13.08 -16.05
C SER A 23 31.72 12.25 -17.27
N GLY A 24 30.41 12.18 -17.57
CA GLY A 24 29.89 11.38 -18.70
C GLY A 24 29.90 9.87 -18.46
N ALA A 25 29.74 9.42 -17.22
CA ALA A 25 29.82 8.01 -16.85
C ALA A 25 28.77 7.13 -17.56
N SER A 26 29.18 5.91 -17.93
CA SER A 26 28.27 4.94 -18.56
C SER A 26 27.14 4.51 -17.62
N SER A 27 25.99 4.14 -18.17
CA SER A 27 24.86 3.60 -17.39
C SER A 27 25.22 2.33 -16.59
N ALA A 28 26.22 1.58 -17.05
CA ALA A 28 26.76 0.41 -16.35
C ALA A 28 27.53 0.83 -15.08
N ASN A 29 28.31 1.91 -15.14
CA ASN A 29 29.04 2.42 -13.99
C ASN A 29 28.07 2.87 -12.88
N ILE A 30 27.01 3.59 -13.23
CA ILE A 30 25.97 4.04 -12.27
C ILE A 30 25.34 2.84 -11.55
N LYS A 31 24.93 1.80 -12.30
CA LYS A 31 24.36 0.57 -11.72
C LYS A 31 25.36 -0.15 -10.82
N SER A 32 26.63 -0.18 -11.20
CA SER A 32 27.69 -0.83 -10.40
C SER A 32 27.97 -0.09 -9.10
N ILE A 33 27.98 1.24 -9.10
CA ILE A 33 28.18 2.05 -7.89
C ILE A 33 27.08 1.75 -6.87
N ALA A 34 25.82 1.75 -7.30
CA ALA A 34 24.70 1.45 -6.41
C ALA A 34 24.68 0.01 -5.89
N LEU A 35 25.10 -0.94 -6.72
CA LEU A 35 25.23 -2.33 -6.28
C LEU A 35 26.34 -2.46 -5.23
N ILE A 36 27.49 -1.82 -5.43
CA ILE A 36 28.59 -1.83 -4.46
C ILE A 36 28.15 -1.17 -3.15
N THR A 37 27.48 -0.02 -3.20
CA THR A 37 27.05 0.70 -1.99
C THR A 37 26.02 -0.10 -1.19
N SER A 38 25.03 -0.71 -1.85
CA SER A 38 24.03 -1.56 -1.17
C SER A 38 24.63 -2.85 -0.60
N ILE A 39 25.58 -3.48 -1.30
CA ILE A 39 26.32 -4.64 -0.77
C ILE A 39 27.18 -4.25 0.44
N LEU A 40 27.86 -3.10 0.40
CA LEU A 40 28.60 -2.58 1.55
C LEU A 40 27.67 -2.34 2.75
N ASN A 41 26.48 -1.78 2.51
CA ASN A 41 25.49 -1.56 3.56
C ASN A 41 24.98 -2.87 4.18
N PHE A 42 24.80 -3.91 3.37
CA PHE A 42 24.50 -5.26 3.84
C PHE A 42 25.62 -5.87 4.70
N PHE A 43 26.89 -5.63 4.35
CA PHE A 43 27.99 -6.07 5.22
C PHE A 43 28.00 -5.31 6.55
N ILE A 44 27.68 -4.01 6.56
CA ILE A 44 27.59 -3.22 7.80
C ILE A 44 26.46 -3.75 8.69
N SER A 45 25.29 -4.07 8.13
CA SER A 45 24.19 -4.65 8.91
C SER A 45 24.53 -6.03 9.48
N LEU A 46 25.27 -6.87 8.74
CA LEU A 46 25.79 -8.14 9.24
C LEU A 46 26.79 -7.96 10.39
N VAL A 47 27.69 -6.97 10.32
CA VAL A 47 28.62 -6.65 11.42
C VAL A 47 27.84 -6.22 12.67
N ILE A 48 26.81 -5.39 12.52
CA ILE A 48 25.94 -4.99 13.64
C ILE A 48 25.24 -6.22 14.23
N PHE A 49 24.75 -7.15 13.40
CA PHE A 49 24.13 -8.39 13.86
C PHE A 49 25.07 -9.30 14.65
N ILE A 50 26.32 -9.46 14.21
CA ILE A 50 27.32 -10.30 14.90
C ILE A 50 27.71 -9.70 16.26
N LEU A 51 27.72 -8.38 16.38
CA LEU A 51 28.08 -7.68 17.61
C LEU A 51 26.88 -7.48 18.56
N PHE A 52 25.67 -7.82 18.14
CA PHE A 52 24.45 -7.62 18.94
C PHE A 52 24.32 -8.69 20.02
N ASP A 53 23.98 -8.26 21.25
CA ASP A 53 23.79 -9.15 22.39
C ASP A 53 22.31 -9.45 22.63
N PHE A 54 21.86 -10.66 22.27
CA PHE A 54 20.46 -11.08 22.46
C PHE A 54 20.03 -11.28 23.92
N SER A 55 20.95 -11.21 24.89
CA SER A 55 20.63 -11.40 26.30
C SER A 55 20.02 -10.18 26.98
N THR A 56 20.03 -9.00 26.33
CA THR A 56 19.56 -7.73 26.90
C THR A 56 18.36 -7.17 26.13
N ASN A 57 17.45 -6.51 26.86
CA ASN A 57 16.25 -5.89 26.27
C ASN A 57 16.44 -4.39 25.98
N GLN A 58 17.57 -3.84 26.42
CA GLN A 58 17.87 -2.42 26.22
C GLN A 58 18.26 -2.18 24.76
N PHE A 59 18.02 -0.96 24.29
CA PHE A 59 18.53 -0.52 23.00
C PHE A 59 20.06 -0.56 23.00
N GLN A 60 20.62 -1.11 21.93
CA GLN A 60 22.07 -1.22 21.70
C GLN A 60 22.51 -0.30 20.58
N PHE A 61 23.82 -0.04 20.53
CA PHE A 61 24.46 0.89 19.58
C PHE A 61 23.90 2.32 19.59
N VAL A 62 23.34 2.72 20.75
CA VAL A 62 22.62 3.97 20.95
C VAL A 62 23.49 5.18 20.59
N GLN A 63 22.91 6.10 19.81
CA GLN A 63 23.52 7.36 19.40
C GLN A 63 22.53 8.50 19.61
N GLU A 64 22.95 9.47 20.40
CA GLU A 64 22.16 10.65 20.74
C GLU A 64 22.86 11.90 20.21
N TYR A 65 22.15 12.70 19.43
CA TYR A 65 22.57 14.04 19.06
C TYR A 65 21.49 15.03 19.51
N ARG A 66 21.68 15.64 20.69
CA ARG A 66 20.71 16.50 21.38
C ARG A 66 20.87 18.02 21.13
N ASP A 67 21.73 18.40 20.18
CA ASP A 67 22.06 19.81 19.91
C ASP A 67 21.22 20.43 18.77
N ILE A 68 20.28 19.69 18.18
CA ILE A 68 19.38 20.20 17.15
C ILE A 68 18.11 20.70 17.83
N SER A 69 17.96 22.03 17.92
CA SER A 69 17.04 22.76 18.82
C SER A 69 15.57 22.36 18.87
N TYR A 70 15.07 21.53 17.93
CA TYR A 70 13.68 21.10 17.86
C TYR A 70 13.48 19.58 17.78
N PHE A 71 14.52 18.79 17.47
CA PHE A 71 14.43 17.32 17.34
C PHE A 71 15.74 16.67 17.75
N ASP A 72 15.68 15.73 18.70
CA ASP A 72 16.84 14.92 19.07
C ASP A 72 17.00 13.77 18.08
N LEU A 73 18.16 13.68 17.43
CA LEU A 73 18.45 12.52 16.59
C LEU A 73 18.87 11.36 17.50
N TYR A 74 17.87 10.60 17.94
CA TYR A 74 18.02 9.44 18.82
C TYR A 74 17.88 8.13 18.03
N LEU A 75 19.00 7.40 17.91
CA LEU A 75 19.07 6.13 17.17
C LEU A 75 19.44 4.98 18.10
N GLY A 76 18.84 3.82 17.89
CA GLY A 76 19.19 2.57 18.57
C GLY A 76 18.62 1.34 17.86
N VAL A 77 19.12 0.17 18.25
CA VAL A 77 18.69 -1.12 17.71
C VAL A 77 18.35 -2.07 18.86
N ASP A 78 17.29 -2.85 18.71
CA ASP A 78 16.94 -3.95 19.60
C ASP A 78 16.79 -5.27 18.83
N GLY A 79 16.36 -6.31 19.54
CA GLY A 79 16.12 -7.64 18.96
C GLY A 79 15.02 -7.68 17.89
N LEU A 80 14.09 -6.71 17.85
CA LEU A 80 13.05 -6.65 16.81
C LEU A 80 13.53 -5.94 15.55
N SER A 81 14.13 -4.76 15.71
CA SER A 81 14.62 -3.91 14.61
C SER A 81 15.69 -4.62 13.79
N ILE A 82 16.57 -5.41 14.42
CA ILE A 82 17.73 -5.99 13.75
C ILE A 82 17.36 -6.90 12.59
N TYR A 83 16.29 -7.70 12.73
CA TYR A 83 15.84 -8.59 11.66
C TYR A 83 15.23 -7.82 10.48
N PHE A 84 14.50 -6.73 10.74
CA PHE A 84 13.95 -5.89 9.67
C PHE A 84 15.04 -5.07 8.96
N ILE A 85 16.10 -4.67 9.66
CA ILE A 85 17.29 -4.05 9.08
C ILE A 85 18.03 -5.03 8.17
N LEU A 86 18.24 -6.27 8.62
CA LEU A 86 18.85 -7.33 7.81
C LEU A 86 18.01 -7.65 6.58
N LEU A 87 16.69 -7.77 6.72
CA LEU A 87 15.79 -7.98 5.58
C LEU A 87 15.89 -6.82 4.58
N THR A 88 15.88 -5.59 5.06
CA THR A 88 15.97 -4.39 4.20
C THR A 88 17.27 -4.38 3.41
N THR A 89 18.41 -4.52 4.09
CA THR A 89 19.72 -4.51 3.45
C THR A 89 19.98 -5.72 2.53
N LEU A 90 19.31 -6.86 2.76
CA LEU A 90 19.36 -8.02 1.85
C LEU A 90 18.55 -7.77 0.55
N ILE A 91 17.38 -7.15 0.66
CA ILE A 91 16.43 -7.02 -0.45
C ILE A 91 16.81 -5.91 -1.43
N ILE A 92 17.42 -4.81 -0.97
CA ILE A 92 17.82 -3.70 -1.85
C ILE A 92 18.80 -4.14 -2.97
N PRO A 93 19.92 -4.83 -2.70
CA PRO A 93 20.81 -5.29 -3.78
C PRO A 93 20.10 -6.28 -4.71
N ILE A 94 19.21 -7.13 -4.19
CA ILE A 94 18.37 -8.03 -5.01
C ILE A 94 17.49 -7.23 -5.98
N SER A 95 16.87 -6.15 -5.52
CA SER A 95 15.99 -5.27 -6.31
C SER A 95 16.75 -4.55 -7.44
N LEU A 96 18.00 -4.16 -7.19
CA LEU A 96 18.87 -3.52 -8.20
C LEU A 96 19.30 -4.52 -9.26
N VAL A 97 19.71 -5.73 -8.85
CA VAL A 97 20.16 -6.79 -9.77
C VAL A 97 19.01 -7.30 -10.64
N SER A 98 17.79 -7.42 -10.10
CA SER A 98 16.64 -7.91 -10.86
C SER A 98 16.35 -7.01 -12.08
N ASN A 99 16.47 -5.68 -11.92
CA ASN A 99 16.19 -4.69 -12.96
C ASN A 99 17.38 -4.31 -13.86
N TRP A 100 18.49 -5.04 -13.79
CA TRP A 100 19.72 -4.69 -14.51
C TRP A 100 19.53 -4.46 -16.02
N LYS A 101 18.70 -5.27 -16.69
CA LYS A 101 18.43 -5.15 -18.14
C LYS A 101 17.12 -4.45 -18.49
N SER A 102 16.13 -4.46 -17.58
CA SER A 102 14.78 -3.96 -17.86
C SER A 102 14.76 -2.43 -18.04
N ILE A 103 15.54 -1.71 -17.23
CA ILE A 103 15.54 -0.24 -17.24
C ILE A 103 16.74 0.28 -18.05
N THR A 104 16.42 0.91 -19.18
CA THR A 104 17.37 1.50 -20.13
C THR A 104 17.32 3.03 -20.16
N LYS A 105 16.15 3.63 -19.92
CA LYS A 105 15.94 5.08 -19.86
C LYS A 105 16.02 5.57 -18.41
N ASP A 106 16.60 6.76 -18.21
CA ASP A 106 16.71 7.45 -16.92
C ASP A 106 17.18 6.56 -15.75
N VAL A 107 18.21 5.76 -16.01
CA VAL A 107 18.79 4.84 -15.02
C VAL A 107 19.23 5.58 -13.75
N GLU A 108 19.72 6.81 -13.89
CA GLU A 108 20.17 7.65 -12.78
C GLU A 108 19.08 7.87 -11.74
N SER A 109 17.92 8.40 -12.17
CA SER A 109 16.82 8.71 -11.24
C SER A 109 16.21 7.47 -10.62
N TYR A 110 16.17 6.35 -11.35
CA TYR A 110 15.75 5.06 -10.81
C TYR A 110 16.64 4.59 -9.65
N VAL A 111 17.96 4.61 -9.89
CA VAL A 111 18.95 4.12 -8.92
C VAL A 111 19.04 5.04 -7.70
N ILE A 112 19.02 6.36 -7.91
CA ILE A 112 18.98 7.34 -6.82
C ILE A 112 17.73 7.16 -5.96
N ALA A 113 16.57 6.95 -6.57
CA ALA A 113 15.32 6.72 -5.84
C ALA A 113 15.41 5.46 -4.95
N ILE A 114 16.04 4.38 -5.42
CA ILE A 114 16.21 3.15 -4.62
C ILE A 114 17.19 3.34 -3.47
N LEU A 115 18.34 3.97 -3.68
CA LEU A 115 19.32 4.19 -2.59
C LEU A 115 18.79 5.17 -1.54
N LEU A 116 18.06 6.20 -1.97
CA LEU A 116 17.39 7.12 -1.06
C LEU A 116 16.32 6.37 -0.26
N LEU A 117 15.50 5.55 -0.94
CA LEU A 117 14.50 4.69 -0.29
C LEU A 117 15.13 3.72 0.72
N GLU A 118 16.29 3.13 0.43
CA GLU A 118 17.05 2.29 1.37
C GLU A 118 17.38 3.05 2.66
N SER A 119 17.95 4.26 2.56
CA SER A 119 18.30 5.05 3.75
C SER A 119 17.08 5.40 4.61
N LEU A 120 15.94 5.74 3.99
CA LEU A 120 14.70 6.07 4.70
C LEU A 120 14.07 4.85 5.36
N LEU A 121 14.06 3.70 4.70
CA LEU A 121 13.55 2.46 5.27
C LEU A 121 14.37 2.04 6.48
N LEU A 122 15.70 2.16 6.42
CA LEU A 122 16.58 1.88 7.55
C LEU A 122 16.33 2.86 8.70
N ALA A 123 16.14 4.15 8.42
CA ALA A 123 15.86 5.15 9.44
C ALA A 123 14.62 4.80 10.28
N VAL A 124 13.54 4.30 9.68
CA VAL A 124 12.33 3.91 10.43
C VAL A 124 12.59 2.82 11.47
N PHE A 125 13.50 1.88 11.20
CA PHE A 125 13.83 0.81 12.15
C PHE A 125 14.85 1.21 13.22
N LEU A 126 15.59 2.31 13.00
CA LEU A 126 16.67 2.78 13.86
C LEU A 126 16.24 3.90 14.81
N VAL A 127 15.26 4.70 14.42
CA VAL A 127 14.86 5.88 15.16
C VAL A 127 14.06 5.51 16.41
N LEU A 128 14.43 6.12 17.53
CA LEU A 128 13.79 5.95 18.83
C LEU A 128 12.96 7.16 19.29
N ASP A 129 12.93 8.23 18.51
CA ASP A 129 12.00 9.35 18.69
C ASP A 129 10.73 9.09 17.85
N ILE A 130 9.54 9.19 18.47
CA ILE A 130 8.27 8.85 17.82
C ILE A 130 7.89 9.82 16.68
N LEU A 131 8.27 11.09 16.78
CA LEU A 131 7.98 12.10 15.77
C LEU A 131 8.93 11.93 14.57
N LEU A 132 10.20 11.68 14.84
CA LEU A 132 11.17 11.38 13.79
C LEU A 132 10.84 10.04 13.10
N PHE A 133 10.33 9.06 13.85
CA PHE A 133 9.78 7.81 13.28
C PHE A 133 8.67 8.12 12.27
N TYR A 134 7.72 9.01 12.60
CA TYR A 134 6.67 9.43 11.67
C TYR A 134 7.22 10.13 10.42
N ILE A 135 8.17 11.05 10.59
CA ILE A 135 8.79 11.78 9.48
C ILE A 135 9.42 10.80 8.48
N PHE A 136 10.21 9.82 8.95
CA PHE A 136 10.80 8.82 8.05
C PHE A 136 9.76 7.85 7.49
N PHE A 137 8.77 7.46 8.29
CA PHE A 137 7.68 6.58 7.88
C PHE A 137 6.86 7.13 6.70
N GLU A 138 6.69 8.44 6.62
CA GLU A 138 6.03 9.12 5.50
C GLU A 138 6.99 9.54 4.38
N SER A 139 8.26 9.84 4.71
CA SER A 139 9.27 10.19 3.71
C SER A 139 9.57 9.07 2.72
N ILE A 140 9.25 7.82 3.06
CA ILE A 140 9.32 6.65 2.17
C ILE A 140 8.37 6.78 0.96
N LEU A 141 7.24 7.49 1.10
CA LEU A 141 6.22 7.61 0.08
C LEU A 141 6.67 8.42 -1.15
N PRO A 142 7.31 9.60 -1.05
CA PRO A 142 7.76 10.34 -2.23
C PRO A 142 8.69 9.55 -3.18
N PRO A 143 9.75 8.86 -2.72
CA PRO A 143 10.59 8.04 -3.59
C PRO A 143 9.80 6.91 -4.25
N LEU A 144 8.90 6.24 -3.53
CA LEU A 144 8.01 5.21 -4.09
C LEU A 144 7.04 5.79 -5.14
N PHE A 145 6.48 6.98 -4.87
CA PHE A 145 5.60 7.69 -5.79
C PHE A 145 6.31 7.99 -7.11
N ILE A 146 7.55 8.49 -7.06
CA ILE A 146 8.39 8.76 -8.23
C ILE A 146 8.72 7.45 -8.96
N LEU A 147 9.11 6.41 -8.21
CA LEU A 147 9.52 5.13 -8.78
C LEU A 147 8.37 4.45 -9.55
N ILE A 148 7.15 4.48 -9.01
CA ILE A 148 5.97 3.95 -9.71
C ILE A 148 5.57 4.89 -10.85
N GLY A 149 5.48 6.20 -10.60
CA GLY A 149 4.98 7.16 -11.57
C GLY A 149 5.82 7.27 -12.85
N LEU A 150 7.15 7.17 -12.73
CA LEU A 150 8.08 7.27 -13.88
C LEU A 150 8.38 5.93 -14.55
N PHE A 151 8.52 4.85 -13.76
CA PHE A 151 9.02 3.56 -14.27
C PHE A 151 7.96 2.43 -14.28
N GLY A 152 6.73 2.71 -13.88
CA GLY A 152 5.64 1.74 -13.92
C GLY A 152 5.09 1.46 -15.33
N SER A 153 4.11 0.54 -15.40
CA SER A 153 3.36 0.18 -16.62
C SER A 153 2.22 1.17 -16.93
N ASP A 154 1.30 0.81 -17.82
CA ASP A 154 0.36 1.72 -18.47
C ASP A 154 -0.44 2.64 -17.53
N ASN A 155 -0.95 2.13 -16.40
CA ASN A 155 -1.77 2.91 -15.45
C ASN A 155 -0.96 3.49 -14.27
N ARG A 156 0.37 3.63 -14.44
CA ARG A 156 1.31 4.06 -13.40
C ARG A 156 0.96 5.34 -12.67
N VAL A 157 0.49 6.38 -13.37
CA VAL A 157 0.18 7.69 -12.74
C VAL A 157 -0.97 7.55 -11.76
N LYS A 158 -2.03 6.84 -12.17
CA LYS A 158 -3.16 6.56 -11.28
C LYS A 158 -2.71 5.71 -10.10
N ALA A 159 -1.91 4.67 -10.33
CA ALA A 159 -1.43 3.81 -9.26
C ALA A 159 -0.54 4.56 -8.25
N SER A 160 0.34 5.47 -8.70
CA SER A 160 1.19 6.26 -7.82
C SER A 160 0.37 7.20 -6.93
N PHE A 161 -0.62 7.90 -7.49
CA PHE A 161 -1.54 8.73 -6.69
C PHE A 161 -2.37 7.91 -5.70
N TYR A 162 -2.82 6.72 -6.09
CA TYR A 162 -3.53 5.83 -5.17
C TYR A 162 -2.64 5.38 -4.01
N LEU A 163 -1.39 4.99 -4.26
CA LEU A 163 -0.46 4.65 -3.19
C LEU A 163 -0.26 5.86 -2.26
N PHE A 164 0.10 7.01 -2.82
CA PHE A 164 0.46 8.20 -2.05
C PHE A 164 -0.71 8.74 -1.22
N LEU A 165 -1.84 9.06 -1.85
CA LEU A 165 -2.97 9.70 -1.15
C LEU A 165 -3.63 8.77 -0.13
N TYR A 166 -3.72 7.48 -0.45
CA TYR A 166 -4.39 6.51 0.42
C TYR A 166 -3.59 6.28 1.71
N THR A 167 -2.27 6.14 1.58
CA THR A 167 -1.38 5.93 2.73
C THR A 167 -1.18 7.21 3.54
N LEU A 168 -1.06 8.37 2.87
CA LEU A 168 -0.98 9.68 3.52
C LEU A 168 -2.23 9.99 4.35
N LEU A 169 -3.43 9.71 3.83
CA LEU A 169 -4.65 9.98 4.58
C LEU A 169 -4.71 9.16 5.88
N GLY A 170 -4.27 7.89 5.82
CA GLY A 170 -4.16 7.06 7.02
C GLY A 170 -3.12 7.58 8.01
N SER A 171 -1.97 8.02 7.52
CA SER A 171 -0.86 8.48 8.35
C SER A 171 -1.14 9.80 9.07
N LEU A 172 -2.01 10.67 8.56
CA LEU A 172 -2.42 11.89 9.27
C LEU A 172 -3.07 11.59 10.63
N PHE A 173 -3.79 10.46 10.77
CA PHE A 173 -4.33 10.03 12.06
C PHE A 173 -3.25 9.54 13.03
N LEU A 174 -2.17 8.94 12.50
CA LEU A 174 -0.99 8.61 13.28
C LEU A 174 -0.29 9.87 13.80
N LEU A 175 -0.11 10.89 12.93
CA LEU A 175 0.47 12.18 13.34
C LEU A 175 -0.33 12.82 14.48
N LEU A 176 -1.66 12.86 14.36
CA LEU A 176 -2.51 13.43 15.41
C LEU A 176 -2.36 12.69 16.75
N SER A 177 -2.23 11.37 16.70
CA SER A 177 -2.01 10.54 17.90
C SER A 177 -0.64 10.82 18.52
N ILE A 178 0.39 10.97 17.68
CA ILE A 178 1.75 11.28 18.12
C ILE A 178 1.81 12.66 18.78
N LEU A 179 1.20 13.68 18.17
CA LEU A 179 1.14 15.03 18.73
C LEU A 179 0.39 15.08 20.06
N ALA A 180 -0.67 14.28 20.20
CA ALA A 180 -1.40 14.15 21.46
C ALA A 180 -0.57 13.44 22.55
N MET A 181 0.20 12.40 22.20
CA MET A 181 1.12 11.76 23.16
C MET A 181 2.24 12.71 23.58
N SER A 182 2.85 13.43 22.64
CA SER A 182 3.93 14.37 22.93
C SER A 182 3.44 15.57 23.75
N SER A 183 2.20 16.03 23.57
CA SER A 183 1.66 17.13 24.39
C SER A 183 1.37 16.72 25.82
N ILE A 184 0.97 15.47 26.06
CA ILE A 184 0.71 14.93 27.41
C ILE A 184 2.03 14.63 28.16
N MET A 185 3.01 14.03 27.49
CA MET A 185 4.27 13.59 28.11
C MET A 185 5.40 14.61 28.02
N SER A 186 5.20 15.73 27.30
CA SER A 186 6.20 16.76 26.97
C SER A 186 7.49 16.27 26.28
N ASN A 187 7.57 14.97 25.93
CA ASN A 187 8.73 14.31 25.34
C ASN A 187 8.29 13.40 24.18
N THR A 188 9.22 13.12 23.27
CA THR A 188 9.01 12.28 22.07
C THR A 188 9.79 10.98 22.09
N ASP A 189 10.69 10.79 23.06
CA ASP A 189 11.51 9.59 23.20
C ASP A 189 10.68 8.34 23.55
N LEU A 190 10.86 7.26 22.80
CA LEU A 190 10.16 5.99 23.05
C LEU A 190 10.46 5.41 24.44
N ASP A 191 11.67 5.58 24.98
CA ASP A 191 12.04 5.11 26.33
C ASP A 191 11.20 5.77 27.43
N THR A 192 10.82 7.03 27.23
CA THR A 192 9.95 7.75 28.17
C THR A 192 8.50 7.34 27.99
N LEU A 193 8.06 7.17 26.74
CA LEU A 193 6.70 6.76 26.39
C LEU A 193 6.37 5.34 26.87
N PHE A 194 7.32 4.40 26.83
CA PHE A 194 7.13 3.04 27.34
C PHE A 194 6.92 2.97 28.85
N LYS A 195 7.39 3.98 29.59
CA LYS A 195 7.18 4.11 31.03
C LYS A 195 5.93 4.95 31.36
N GLY A 196 5.41 5.67 30.38
CA GLY A 196 4.21 6.49 30.49
C GLY A 196 2.96 5.64 30.68
N ASN A 197 2.04 6.11 31.52
CA ASN A 197 0.72 5.50 31.69
C ASN A 197 -0.34 6.53 31.31
N PHE A 198 -1.09 6.23 30.24
CA PHE A 198 -2.18 7.08 29.79
C PHE A 198 -3.49 6.70 30.47
N LEU A 199 -4.38 7.68 30.62
CA LEU A 199 -5.76 7.43 31.02
C LEU A 199 -6.42 6.51 29.98
N TYR A 200 -7.27 5.58 30.43
CA TYR A 200 -7.93 4.64 29.53
C TYR A 200 -8.64 5.35 28.35
N LEU A 201 -9.37 6.43 28.62
CA LEU A 201 -10.12 7.14 27.59
C LEU A 201 -9.21 7.81 26.53
N THR A 202 -8.07 8.39 26.94
CA THR A 202 -7.10 8.93 25.98
C THR A 202 -6.44 7.81 25.19
N GLN A 203 -6.14 6.69 25.84
CA GLN A 203 -5.57 5.50 25.22
C GLN A 203 -6.47 4.93 24.10
N LEU A 204 -7.79 4.99 24.23
CA LEU A 204 -8.73 4.57 23.18
C LEU A 204 -8.62 5.45 21.93
N PHE A 205 -8.56 6.78 22.09
CA PHE A 205 -8.44 7.70 20.96
C PHE A 205 -7.09 7.55 20.25
N LEU A 206 -6.01 7.42 21.02
CA LEU A 206 -4.67 7.14 20.50
C LEU A 206 -4.66 5.80 19.75
N PHE A 207 -5.30 4.77 20.31
CA PHE A 207 -5.38 3.45 19.66
C PHE A 207 -6.08 3.55 18.30
N TYR A 208 -7.21 4.24 18.19
CA TYR A 208 -7.90 4.39 16.92
C TYR A 208 -7.06 5.09 15.86
N GLY A 209 -6.41 6.21 16.22
CA GLY A 209 -5.60 6.95 15.26
C GLY A 209 -4.39 6.17 14.76
N ILE A 210 -3.67 5.49 15.66
CA ILE A 210 -2.52 4.65 15.31
C ILE A 210 -2.97 3.39 14.54
N PHE A 211 -4.06 2.74 14.98
CA PHE A 211 -4.55 1.52 14.34
C PHE A 211 -5.06 1.78 12.92
N ILE A 212 -5.76 2.89 12.65
CA ILE A 212 -6.21 3.23 11.29
C ILE A 212 -5.01 3.37 10.34
N ALA A 213 -3.97 4.08 10.75
CA ALA A 213 -2.76 4.27 9.94
C ALA A 213 -2.08 2.94 9.62
N PHE A 214 -1.94 2.06 10.61
CA PHE A 214 -1.34 0.75 10.40
C PHE A 214 -2.25 -0.21 9.64
N ALA A 215 -3.58 -0.16 9.82
CA ALA A 215 -4.54 -0.97 9.07
C ALA A 215 -4.54 -0.63 7.57
N VAL A 216 -4.33 0.64 7.22
CA VAL A 216 -4.13 1.07 5.83
C VAL A 216 -2.85 0.43 5.24
N LYS A 217 -1.76 0.36 6.01
CA LYS A 217 -0.48 -0.22 5.56
C LYS A 217 -0.40 -1.77 5.67
N THR A 218 -1.05 -2.42 6.64
CA THR A 218 -1.28 -3.89 6.74
C THR A 218 -2.56 -4.30 5.99
N PRO A 219 -2.72 -3.86 4.73
CA PRO A 219 -3.97 -3.78 3.96
C PRO A 219 -5.15 -4.61 4.53
N THR A 220 -5.95 -4.05 5.44
CA THR A 220 -7.14 -4.78 5.93
C THR A 220 -8.29 -4.72 4.93
N ILE A 221 -9.37 -5.46 5.18
CA ILE A 221 -10.61 -5.35 4.40
C ILE A 221 -11.04 -3.87 4.25
N PHE A 222 -11.53 -3.52 3.06
CA PHE A 222 -11.81 -2.15 2.58
C PHE A 222 -10.59 -1.24 2.35
N LEU A 223 -9.46 -1.54 3.00
CA LEU A 223 -8.23 -0.74 2.95
C LEU A 223 -7.12 -1.31 2.06
N ASN A 224 -7.40 -2.38 1.32
CA ASN A 224 -6.41 -3.09 0.50
C ASN A 224 -6.30 -2.62 -0.96
N THR A 225 -7.19 -1.73 -1.42
CA THR A 225 -7.33 -1.40 -2.85
C THR A 225 -6.12 -0.67 -3.46
N TRP A 226 -5.38 0.10 -2.65
CA TRP A 226 -4.19 0.83 -3.11
C TRP A 226 -3.04 -0.12 -3.44
N LEU A 227 -2.84 -1.13 -2.60
CA LEU A 227 -1.75 -2.10 -2.71
C LEU A 227 -1.82 -2.88 -4.01
N LEU A 228 -3.03 -3.34 -4.34
CA LEU A 228 -3.31 -4.13 -5.54
C LEU A 228 -2.91 -3.39 -6.81
N LYS A 229 -3.35 -2.13 -6.91
CA LYS A 229 -3.01 -1.25 -8.05
C LYS A 229 -1.53 -0.90 -8.08
N ALA A 230 -0.92 -0.66 -6.92
CA ALA A 230 0.50 -0.33 -6.82
C ALA A 230 1.39 -1.49 -7.29
N HIS A 231 1.11 -2.72 -6.88
CA HIS A 231 1.90 -3.88 -7.30
C HIS A 231 1.76 -4.19 -8.79
N VAL A 232 0.55 -4.12 -9.35
CA VAL A 232 0.33 -4.40 -10.76
C VAL A 232 1.14 -3.43 -11.63
N GLU A 233 1.09 -2.15 -11.30
CA GLU A 233 1.69 -1.10 -12.12
C GLU A 233 3.15 -0.78 -11.79
N SER A 234 3.65 -1.15 -10.61
CA SER A 234 5.03 -0.85 -10.21
C SER A 234 6.07 -1.59 -11.07
N PRO A 235 7.26 -0.97 -11.28
CA PRO A 235 8.40 -1.69 -11.81
C PRO A 235 8.79 -2.84 -10.87
N LEU A 236 9.49 -3.85 -11.39
CA LEU A 236 9.84 -5.05 -10.63
C LEU A 236 10.57 -4.74 -9.30
N GLY A 237 11.61 -3.90 -9.31
CA GLY A 237 12.30 -3.47 -8.08
C GLY A 237 11.39 -2.75 -7.08
N GLY A 238 10.42 -1.98 -7.56
CA GLY A 238 9.40 -1.34 -6.72
C GLY A 238 8.46 -2.36 -6.08
N SER A 239 7.96 -3.33 -6.86
CA SER A 239 7.15 -4.44 -6.33
C SER A 239 7.89 -5.24 -5.26
N ILE A 240 9.19 -5.51 -5.47
CA ILE A 240 10.03 -6.24 -4.52
C ILE A 240 10.13 -5.49 -3.18
N ILE A 241 10.47 -4.20 -3.21
CA ILE A 241 10.64 -3.39 -1.99
C ILE A 241 9.30 -3.20 -1.27
N LEU A 242 8.23 -2.94 -2.04
CA LEU A 242 6.88 -2.77 -1.50
C LEU A 242 6.40 -4.03 -0.79
N ALA A 243 6.58 -5.20 -1.40
CA ALA A 243 6.17 -6.48 -0.82
C ALA A 243 7.05 -6.85 0.37
N ALA A 244 8.37 -6.70 0.24
CA ALA A 244 9.31 -7.17 1.26
C ALA A 244 9.24 -6.37 2.56
N ILE A 245 9.28 -5.04 2.46
CA ILE A 245 9.60 -4.17 3.60
C ILE A 245 8.44 -3.24 3.94
N VAL A 246 7.80 -2.60 2.96
CA VAL A 246 6.79 -1.55 3.24
C VAL A 246 5.60 -2.11 4.03
N LEU A 247 5.13 -3.31 3.71
CA LEU A 247 4.06 -3.98 4.46
C LEU A 247 4.45 -4.38 5.89
N LYS A 248 5.76 -4.49 6.16
CA LYS A 248 6.31 -4.89 7.46
C LYS A 248 6.55 -3.68 8.36
N LEU A 249 6.61 -2.47 7.81
CA LEU A 249 6.67 -1.24 8.59
C LEU A 249 5.48 -1.10 9.54
N SER A 250 4.29 -1.54 9.12
CA SER A 250 3.11 -1.50 9.98
C SER A 250 3.10 -2.63 11.01
N LEU A 251 3.65 -3.81 10.69
CA LEU A 251 3.91 -4.85 11.69
C LEU A 251 4.86 -4.33 12.78
N TYR A 252 5.99 -3.75 12.38
CA TYR A 252 6.95 -3.13 13.29
C TYR A 252 6.32 -1.98 14.10
N GLY A 253 5.52 -1.12 13.44
CA GLY A 253 4.79 -0.05 14.09
C GLY A 253 3.79 -0.52 15.15
N ILE A 254 3.07 -1.62 14.91
CA ILE A 254 2.17 -2.22 15.91
C ILE A 254 2.97 -2.73 17.11
N LEU A 255 4.06 -3.46 16.87
CA LEU A 255 4.92 -4.00 17.92
C LEU A 255 5.54 -2.90 18.80
N ARG A 256 5.86 -1.75 18.20
CA ARG A 256 6.50 -0.61 18.89
C ARG A 256 5.55 0.36 19.53
N LEU A 257 4.47 0.74 18.85
CA LEU A 257 3.62 1.84 19.29
C LEU A 257 2.35 1.34 19.97
N ILE A 258 1.76 0.24 19.51
CA ILE A 258 0.47 -0.20 20.07
C ILE A 258 0.67 -1.08 21.30
N LEU A 259 1.46 -2.15 21.18
CA LEU A 259 1.57 -3.13 22.27
C LEU A 259 2.13 -2.54 23.58
N PRO A 260 3.28 -1.85 23.59
CA PRO A 260 3.86 -1.36 24.84
C PRO A 260 3.21 -0.06 25.35
N ILE A 261 2.85 0.88 24.47
CA ILE A 261 2.32 2.20 24.87
C ILE A 261 0.82 2.12 25.18
N LEU A 262 0.07 1.30 24.43
CA LEU A 262 -1.39 1.25 24.51
C LEU A 262 -1.94 -0.14 24.91
N PRO A 263 -1.48 -0.76 26.03
CA PRO A 263 -1.88 -2.11 26.42
C PRO A 263 -3.38 -2.32 26.72
N LYS A 264 -3.95 -1.54 27.65
CA LYS A 264 -5.37 -1.63 28.05
C LYS A 264 -6.34 -1.49 26.85
N ALA A 265 -6.09 -0.55 25.94
CA ALA A 265 -6.95 -0.32 24.78
C ALA A 265 -6.94 -1.49 23.79
N TYR A 266 -5.76 -2.02 23.42
CA TYR A 266 -5.71 -3.12 22.46
C TYR A 266 -6.32 -4.40 23.03
N MET A 267 -6.17 -4.67 24.33
CA MET A 267 -6.74 -5.85 24.99
C MET A 267 -8.27 -5.88 24.91
N VAL A 268 -8.92 -4.72 24.94
CA VAL A 268 -10.37 -4.58 24.77
C VAL A 268 -10.76 -4.77 23.29
N TYR A 269 -10.01 -4.17 22.36
CA TYR A 269 -10.33 -4.21 20.93
C TYR A 269 -9.83 -5.45 20.17
N THR A 270 -9.11 -6.36 20.83
CA THR A 270 -8.52 -7.56 20.21
C THR A 270 -9.55 -8.34 19.38
N TYR A 271 -10.77 -8.54 19.90
CA TYR A 271 -11.81 -9.30 19.19
C TYR A 271 -12.32 -8.60 17.92
N ILE A 272 -12.34 -7.26 17.90
CA ILE A 272 -12.70 -6.48 16.71
C ILE A 272 -11.60 -6.62 15.65
N ILE A 273 -10.34 -6.56 16.07
CA ILE A 273 -9.19 -6.81 15.18
C ILE A 273 -9.25 -8.24 14.62
N PHE A 274 -9.64 -9.21 15.45
CA PHE A 274 -9.81 -10.60 15.02
C PHE A 274 -10.88 -10.76 13.95
N LEU A 275 -12.03 -10.10 14.13
CA LEU A 275 -13.09 -10.07 13.14
C LEU A 275 -12.60 -9.45 11.82
N ILE A 276 -11.91 -8.31 11.88
CA ILE A 276 -11.34 -7.65 10.69
C ILE A 276 -10.35 -8.56 9.97
N GLY A 277 -9.44 -9.20 10.71
CA GLY A 277 -8.42 -10.10 10.15
C GLY A 277 -9.03 -11.33 9.49
N VAL A 278 -9.97 -12.02 10.15
CA VAL A 278 -10.65 -13.20 9.59
C VAL A 278 -11.42 -12.86 8.31
N ILE A 279 -12.16 -11.75 8.29
CA ILE A 279 -12.86 -11.31 7.08
C ILE A 279 -11.85 -10.99 5.96
N THR A 280 -10.72 -10.36 6.30
CA THR A 280 -9.65 -10.05 5.35
C THR A 280 -9.04 -11.32 4.75
N ILE A 281 -8.77 -12.35 5.57
CA ILE A 281 -8.26 -13.66 5.12
C ILE A 281 -9.21 -14.26 4.07
N ILE A 282 -10.49 -14.41 4.42
CA ILE A 282 -11.48 -15.07 3.55
C ILE A 282 -11.68 -14.25 2.27
N TYR A 283 -11.84 -12.93 2.38
CA TYR A 283 -12.07 -12.06 1.23
C TYR A 283 -10.88 -12.02 0.27
N ALA A 284 -9.66 -11.82 0.78
CA ALA A 284 -8.46 -11.78 -0.05
C ALA A 284 -8.26 -13.13 -0.74
N SER A 285 -8.40 -14.23 0.01
CA SER A 285 -8.30 -15.60 -0.50
C SER A 285 -9.28 -15.90 -1.64
N LEU A 286 -10.58 -15.62 -1.46
CA LEU A 286 -11.56 -15.86 -2.53
C LEU A 286 -11.34 -14.93 -3.73
N SER A 287 -10.85 -13.72 -3.49
CA SER A 287 -10.51 -12.77 -4.56
C SER A 287 -9.32 -13.27 -5.40
N THR A 288 -8.28 -13.85 -4.78
CA THR A 288 -7.12 -14.43 -5.51
C THR A 288 -7.57 -15.45 -6.56
N LEU A 289 -8.49 -16.36 -6.22
CA LEU A 289 -8.92 -17.45 -7.10
C LEU A 289 -9.63 -16.96 -8.37
N ARG A 290 -10.19 -15.75 -8.33
CA ARG A 290 -10.84 -15.11 -9.48
C ARG A 290 -9.88 -14.25 -10.30
N THR A 291 -8.74 -13.86 -9.74
CA THR A 291 -7.80 -12.98 -10.44
C THR A 291 -7.13 -13.69 -11.61
N ILE A 292 -6.96 -12.94 -12.70
CA ILE A 292 -6.38 -13.44 -13.96
C ILE A 292 -4.92 -12.98 -14.11
N ASP A 293 -4.57 -11.82 -13.54
CA ASP A 293 -3.21 -11.28 -13.58
C ASP A 293 -2.31 -11.89 -12.50
N VAL A 294 -1.14 -12.41 -12.89
CA VAL A 294 -0.21 -13.09 -11.96
C VAL A 294 0.28 -12.14 -10.86
N LYS A 295 0.64 -10.89 -11.20
CA LYS A 295 1.11 -9.90 -10.20
C LYS A 295 0.01 -9.54 -9.19
N GLU A 296 -1.24 -9.43 -9.65
CA GLU A 296 -2.37 -9.12 -8.78
C GLU A 296 -2.67 -10.30 -7.84
N LEU A 297 -2.58 -11.54 -8.35
CA LEU A 297 -2.74 -12.75 -7.55
C LEU A 297 -1.72 -12.80 -6.41
N ILE A 298 -0.43 -12.55 -6.70
CA ILE A 298 0.63 -12.50 -5.69
C ILE A 298 0.37 -11.36 -4.68
N ALA A 299 -0.12 -10.21 -5.14
CA ALA A 299 -0.46 -9.09 -4.26
C ALA A 299 -1.60 -9.44 -3.28
N TYR A 300 -2.68 -10.07 -3.75
CA TYR A 300 -3.76 -10.54 -2.87
C TYR A 300 -3.30 -11.65 -1.90
N SER A 301 -2.40 -12.54 -2.33
CA SER A 301 -1.82 -13.54 -1.41
C SER A 301 -1.10 -12.87 -0.24
N SER A 302 -0.39 -11.75 -0.51
CA SER A 302 0.29 -10.95 0.50
C SER A 302 -0.68 -10.33 1.52
N VAL A 303 -1.87 -9.90 1.07
CA VAL A 303 -2.94 -9.41 1.94
C VAL A 303 -3.43 -10.52 2.89
N SER A 304 -3.53 -11.77 2.42
CA SER A 304 -3.97 -12.89 3.25
C SER A 304 -2.97 -13.23 4.35
N HIS A 305 -1.67 -13.34 4.04
CA HIS A 305 -0.62 -13.55 5.04
C HIS A 305 -0.50 -12.36 6.00
N ALA A 306 -0.73 -11.14 5.50
CA ALA A 306 -0.73 -9.94 6.32
C ALA A 306 -1.81 -9.94 7.39
N ALA A 307 -2.99 -10.43 7.04
CA ALA A 307 -4.05 -10.62 8.02
C ALA A 307 -3.69 -11.70 9.06
N VAL A 308 -3.01 -12.78 8.67
CA VAL A 308 -2.59 -13.84 9.62
C VAL A 308 -1.61 -13.31 10.66
N TYR A 309 -0.56 -12.58 10.26
CA TYR A 309 0.36 -12.01 11.25
C TYR A 309 -0.33 -10.93 12.09
N LEU A 310 -1.25 -10.14 11.53
CA LEU A 310 -2.00 -9.12 12.30
C LEU A 310 -2.77 -9.78 13.46
N LEU A 311 -3.44 -10.91 13.18
CA LEU A 311 -4.12 -11.70 14.22
C LEU A 311 -3.12 -12.23 15.26
N GLY A 312 -1.97 -12.76 14.81
CA GLY A 312 -0.92 -13.28 15.69
C GLY A 312 -0.38 -12.24 16.68
N VAL A 313 -0.08 -11.02 16.21
CA VAL A 313 0.44 -9.93 17.06
C VAL A 313 -0.51 -9.56 18.19
N PHE A 314 -1.82 -9.49 17.90
CA PHE A 314 -2.82 -9.10 18.89
C PHE A 314 -3.30 -10.26 19.79
N SER A 315 -2.69 -11.44 19.70
CA SER A 315 -3.05 -12.58 20.55
C SER A 315 -2.66 -12.45 22.01
N ASN A 316 -1.71 -11.56 22.34
CA ASN A 316 -1.08 -11.47 23.66
C ASN A 316 -0.51 -12.81 24.15
N SER A 317 0.10 -13.57 23.24
CA SER A 317 0.82 -14.82 23.52
C SER A 317 2.23 -14.74 22.92
N ILE A 318 3.23 -15.35 23.57
CA ILE A 318 4.62 -15.36 23.08
C ILE A 318 4.66 -15.96 21.68
N GLN A 319 4.06 -17.14 21.54
CA GLN A 319 4.03 -17.89 20.29
C GLN A 319 3.34 -17.10 19.16
N GLY A 320 2.23 -16.41 19.46
CA GLY A 320 1.52 -15.63 18.45
C GLY A 320 2.32 -14.43 17.93
N ILE A 321 3.02 -13.72 18.82
CA ILE A 321 3.84 -12.55 18.44
C ILE A 321 5.12 -13.00 17.71
N GLU A 322 5.82 -14.02 18.21
CA GLU A 322 6.98 -14.61 17.53
C GLU A 322 6.61 -15.15 16.14
N GLY A 323 5.48 -15.84 16.04
CA GLY A 323 4.93 -16.33 14.79
C GLY A 323 4.66 -15.20 13.80
N ALA A 324 4.09 -14.10 14.27
CA ALA A 324 3.78 -12.95 13.41
C ALA A 324 5.03 -12.26 12.87
N ILE A 325 6.08 -12.11 13.70
CA ILE A 325 7.38 -11.58 13.29
C ILE A 325 8.01 -12.51 12.25
N ASN A 326 8.04 -13.81 12.54
CA ASN A 326 8.57 -14.82 11.63
C ASN A 326 7.81 -14.82 10.30
N LEU A 327 6.48 -14.77 10.32
CA LEU A 327 5.68 -14.72 9.10
C LEU A 327 5.96 -13.45 8.30
N GLY A 328 6.13 -12.31 8.97
CA GLY A 328 6.55 -11.05 8.36
C GLY A 328 7.89 -11.19 7.63
N LEU A 329 8.90 -11.77 8.26
CA LEU A 329 10.22 -12.02 7.68
C LEU A 329 10.15 -13.04 6.53
N ALA A 330 9.44 -14.14 6.74
CA ALA A 330 9.27 -15.23 5.76
C ALA A 330 8.60 -14.73 4.48
N HIS A 331 7.47 -14.05 4.63
CA HIS A 331 6.76 -13.43 3.54
C HIS A 331 7.61 -12.33 2.88
N GLY A 332 8.48 -11.66 3.65
CA GLY A 332 9.48 -10.72 3.16
C GLY A 332 10.54 -11.33 2.23
N LEU A 333 10.76 -12.64 2.28
CA LEU A 333 11.68 -13.38 1.40
C LEU A 333 10.95 -14.08 0.24
N VAL A 334 9.80 -14.71 0.53
CA VAL A 334 9.03 -15.47 -0.46
C VAL A 334 8.35 -14.56 -1.47
N SER A 335 7.70 -13.46 -1.03
CA SER A 335 6.95 -12.60 -1.95
C SER A 335 7.83 -11.88 -2.98
N PRO A 336 9.03 -11.35 -2.65
CA PRO A 336 9.97 -10.89 -3.67
C PRO A 336 10.35 -11.97 -4.68
N GLY A 337 10.54 -13.21 -4.23
CA GLY A 337 10.86 -14.34 -5.12
C GLY A 337 9.74 -14.58 -6.13
N LEU A 338 8.48 -14.54 -5.66
CA LEU A 338 7.31 -14.63 -6.53
C LEU A 338 7.20 -13.43 -7.48
N PHE A 339 7.43 -12.19 -7.02
CA PHE A 339 7.42 -11.02 -7.90
C PHE A 339 8.55 -11.06 -8.96
N ILE A 340 9.72 -11.58 -8.63
CA ILE A 340 10.82 -11.81 -9.58
C ILE A 340 10.44 -12.87 -10.60
N SER A 341 9.81 -13.96 -10.17
CA SER A 341 9.33 -15.01 -11.08
C SER A 341 8.28 -14.48 -12.07
N ALA A 342 7.29 -13.73 -11.58
CA ALA A 342 6.18 -13.23 -12.39
C ALA A 342 6.55 -12.01 -13.24
N GLY A 343 7.16 -11.01 -12.63
CA GLY A 343 7.45 -9.72 -13.26
C GLY A 343 8.82 -9.62 -13.92
N GLY A 344 9.77 -10.48 -13.58
CA GLY A 344 11.13 -10.47 -14.14
C GLY A 344 11.43 -11.63 -15.07
N VAL A 345 10.97 -12.85 -14.77
CA VAL A 345 11.25 -14.02 -15.63
C VAL A 345 10.15 -14.21 -16.67
N LEU A 346 8.90 -14.33 -16.22
CA LEU A 346 7.76 -14.61 -17.09
C LEU A 346 7.39 -13.41 -17.96
N TYR A 347 7.25 -12.22 -17.35
CA TYR A 347 6.89 -11.00 -18.08
C TYR A 347 7.96 -10.59 -19.10
N ASP A 348 9.26 -10.65 -18.79
CA ASP A 348 10.32 -10.28 -19.74
C ASP A 348 10.36 -11.21 -20.98
N ARG A 349 9.91 -12.47 -20.84
CA ARG A 349 9.90 -13.45 -21.94
C ARG A 349 8.60 -13.49 -22.73
N ALA A 350 7.46 -13.31 -22.06
CA ALA A 350 6.14 -13.45 -22.68
C ALA A 350 5.46 -12.10 -22.95
N SER A 351 5.94 -10.99 -22.37
CA SER A 351 5.38 -9.64 -22.45
C SER A 351 3.91 -9.50 -22.03
N THR A 352 3.36 -10.51 -21.35
CA THR A 352 1.97 -10.56 -20.86
C THR A 352 1.93 -10.89 -19.38
N ARG A 353 0.89 -10.50 -18.67
CA ARG A 353 0.71 -10.79 -17.22
C ARG A 353 -0.44 -11.76 -16.95
N VAL A 354 -1.20 -12.11 -17.98
CA VAL A 354 -2.46 -12.85 -17.89
C VAL A 354 -2.15 -14.35 -17.80
N ILE A 355 -2.65 -15.02 -16.75
CA ILE A 355 -2.43 -16.44 -16.46
C ILE A 355 -2.80 -17.36 -17.62
N SER A 356 -3.85 -17.03 -18.37
CA SER A 356 -4.35 -17.89 -19.47
C SER A 356 -3.35 -18.09 -20.61
N PHE A 357 -2.39 -17.17 -20.79
CA PHE A 357 -1.35 -17.31 -21.81
C PHE A 357 -0.14 -18.11 -21.34
N TYR A 358 -0.01 -18.34 -20.04
CA TYR A 358 1.04 -19.18 -19.49
C TYR A 358 0.59 -20.64 -19.50
N ARG A 359 1.34 -21.49 -20.22
CA ARG A 359 1.07 -22.93 -20.31
C ARG A 359 2.35 -23.67 -20.66
N GLY A 360 2.62 -24.78 -19.95
CA GLY A 360 3.73 -25.69 -20.28
C GLY A 360 5.14 -25.12 -20.04
N VAL A 361 5.30 -24.19 -19.08
CA VAL A 361 6.61 -23.57 -18.79
C VAL A 361 7.67 -24.60 -18.37
N THR A 362 7.26 -25.71 -17.76
CA THR A 362 8.16 -26.82 -17.37
C THR A 362 8.95 -27.42 -18.52
N GLN A 363 8.39 -27.46 -19.72
CA GLN A 363 9.06 -27.99 -20.91
C GLN A 363 10.12 -27.03 -21.47
N LEU A 364 9.90 -25.72 -21.29
CA LEU A 364 10.77 -24.67 -21.82
C LEU A 364 11.86 -24.26 -20.81
N MET A 365 11.48 -24.15 -19.55
CA MET A 365 12.31 -23.57 -18.47
C MET A 365 12.22 -24.45 -17.21
N PRO A 366 12.85 -25.65 -17.21
CA PRO A 366 12.77 -26.59 -16.10
C PRO A 366 13.40 -26.07 -14.81
N LEU A 367 14.54 -25.37 -14.86
CA LEU A 367 15.21 -24.84 -13.67
C LEU A 367 14.37 -23.74 -13.02
N PHE A 368 13.80 -22.85 -13.85
CA PHE A 368 12.81 -21.87 -13.37
C PHE A 368 11.64 -22.56 -12.67
N SER A 369 11.08 -23.59 -13.30
CA SER A 369 9.89 -24.27 -12.77
C SER A 369 10.14 -24.93 -11.41
N ILE A 370 11.36 -25.43 -11.15
CA ILE A 370 11.76 -25.98 -9.85
C ILE A 370 11.86 -24.87 -8.79
N LEU A 371 12.57 -23.79 -9.08
CA LEU A 371 12.72 -22.68 -8.12
C LEU A 371 11.37 -21.99 -7.83
N PHE A 372 10.57 -21.80 -8.87
CA PHE A 372 9.22 -21.24 -8.75
C PHE A 372 8.30 -22.17 -7.94
N PHE A 373 8.42 -23.49 -8.10
CA PHE A 373 7.67 -24.46 -7.29
C PHE A 373 8.02 -24.36 -5.82
N ILE A 374 9.31 -24.29 -5.47
CA ILE A 374 9.75 -24.15 -4.08
C ILE A 374 9.19 -22.86 -3.46
N LEU A 375 9.21 -21.74 -4.19
CA LEU A 375 8.61 -20.49 -3.73
C LEU A 375 7.08 -20.57 -3.59
N CYS A 376 6.39 -21.28 -4.49
CA CYS A 376 4.95 -21.51 -4.37
C CYS A 376 4.61 -22.38 -3.15
N LEU A 377 5.41 -23.42 -2.88
CA LEU A 377 5.28 -24.25 -1.68
C LEU A 377 5.57 -23.46 -0.40
N ALA A 378 6.58 -22.60 -0.42
CA ALA A 378 6.83 -21.70 0.71
C ALA A 378 5.65 -20.75 0.92
N ASN A 379 5.07 -20.20 -0.15
CA ASN A 379 3.91 -19.31 -0.03
C ASN A 379 2.66 -20.03 0.48
N CYS A 380 2.45 -21.30 0.13
CA CYS A 380 1.31 -22.07 0.64
C CYS A 380 1.41 -22.46 2.12
N GLY A 381 2.56 -22.17 2.77
CA GLY A 381 2.82 -22.60 4.14
C GLY A 381 3.16 -24.09 4.22
N ALA A 382 3.85 -24.66 3.21
CA ALA A 382 4.28 -26.06 3.27
C ALA A 382 5.29 -26.27 4.43
N PRO A 383 5.25 -27.42 5.12
CA PRO A 383 6.23 -27.74 6.16
C PRO A 383 7.66 -27.70 5.57
N LEU A 384 8.64 -27.39 6.41
CA LEU A 384 10.05 -27.07 6.03
C LEU A 384 10.25 -25.70 5.38
N SER A 385 9.22 -24.85 5.32
CA SER A 385 9.36 -23.44 4.96
C SER A 385 9.22 -22.53 6.17
N LEU A 386 9.91 -21.38 6.15
CA LEU A 386 9.79 -20.39 7.22
C LEU A 386 8.36 -19.84 7.37
N ASN A 387 7.61 -19.74 6.26
CA ASN A 387 6.20 -19.31 6.28
C ASN A 387 5.34 -20.24 7.14
N PHE A 388 5.52 -21.56 7.04
CA PHE A 388 4.77 -22.53 7.84
C PHE A 388 4.96 -22.30 9.34
N ILE A 389 6.20 -22.10 9.79
CA ILE A 389 6.49 -21.83 11.20
C ILE A 389 5.80 -20.54 11.65
N GLY A 390 5.91 -19.46 10.87
CA GLY A 390 5.27 -18.20 11.19
C GLY A 390 3.74 -18.28 11.24
N GLU A 391 3.11 -18.92 10.25
CA GLU A 391 1.66 -19.11 10.20
C GLU A 391 1.15 -20.00 11.33
N PHE A 392 1.81 -21.13 11.56
CA PHE A 392 1.41 -22.08 12.59
C PHE A 392 1.45 -21.43 13.99
N LEU A 393 2.54 -20.74 14.32
CA LEU A 393 2.70 -20.06 15.60
C LEU A 393 1.72 -18.89 15.76
N SER A 394 1.51 -18.09 14.70
CA SER A 394 0.52 -17.00 14.70
C SER A 394 -0.88 -17.53 14.99
N LEU A 395 -1.30 -18.59 14.27
CA LEU A 395 -2.62 -19.20 14.43
C LEU A 395 -2.78 -19.89 15.79
N TYR A 396 -1.71 -20.50 16.31
CA TYR A 396 -1.70 -21.07 17.66
C TYR A 396 -2.00 -20.01 18.73
N GLY A 397 -1.34 -18.85 18.67
CA GLY A 397 -1.62 -17.74 19.59
C GLY A 397 -3.06 -17.22 19.50
N VAL A 398 -3.60 -17.13 18.28
CA VAL A 398 -5.02 -16.75 18.08
C VAL A 398 -5.96 -17.79 18.65
N PHE A 399 -5.64 -19.08 18.52
CA PHE A 399 -6.44 -20.19 19.05
C PHE A 399 -6.45 -20.19 20.58
N GLU A 400 -5.30 -19.89 21.21
CA GLU A 400 -5.19 -19.72 22.66
C GLU A 400 -6.06 -18.56 23.15
N ARG A 401 -6.03 -17.43 22.45
CA ARG A 401 -6.83 -16.25 22.82
C ARG A 401 -8.33 -16.45 22.58
N SER A 402 -8.69 -17.08 21.46
CA SER A 402 -10.08 -17.38 21.10
C SER A 402 -10.16 -18.51 20.07
N SER A 403 -10.64 -19.67 20.50
CA SER A 403 -10.76 -20.86 19.65
C SER A 403 -11.63 -20.64 18.41
N LEU A 404 -12.76 -19.90 18.54
CA LEU A 404 -13.69 -19.65 17.43
C LEU A 404 -13.02 -18.86 16.30
N PHE A 405 -12.35 -17.74 16.60
CA PHE A 405 -11.63 -16.98 15.57
C PHE A 405 -10.41 -17.75 15.06
N GLY A 406 -9.75 -18.55 15.91
CA GLY A 406 -8.68 -19.45 15.50
C GLY A 406 -9.12 -20.46 14.44
N VAL A 407 -10.31 -21.06 14.58
CA VAL A 407 -10.87 -21.98 13.56
C VAL A 407 -11.08 -21.26 12.24
N PHE A 408 -11.71 -20.08 12.25
CA PHE A 408 -11.90 -19.33 11.00
C PHE A 408 -10.59 -18.82 10.40
N ALA A 409 -9.64 -18.38 11.23
CA ALA A 409 -8.31 -17.98 10.77
C ALA A 409 -7.54 -19.14 10.14
N SER A 410 -7.68 -20.37 10.66
CA SER A 410 -7.03 -21.57 10.11
C SER A 410 -7.48 -21.92 8.68
N SER A 411 -8.61 -21.38 8.21
CA SER A 411 -9.01 -21.48 6.80
C SER A 411 -8.00 -20.85 5.85
N SER A 412 -7.13 -19.94 6.34
CA SER A 412 -6.02 -19.36 5.56
C SER A 412 -5.12 -20.44 4.96
N ILE A 413 -4.83 -21.53 5.68
CA ILE A 413 -3.96 -22.61 5.24
C ILE A 413 -4.55 -23.29 3.99
N ILE A 414 -5.86 -23.59 4.05
CA ILE A 414 -6.58 -24.26 2.96
C ILE A 414 -6.63 -23.35 1.73
N PHE A 415 -7.01 -22.09 1.92
CA PHE A 415 -7.11 -21.16 0.81
C PHE A 415 -5.75 -20.80 0.21
N SER A 416 -4.72 -20.63 1.05
CA SER A 416 -3.35 -20.37 0.63
C SER A 416 -2.84 -21.47 -0.30
N ALA A 417 -3.05 -22.73 0.07
CA ALA A 417 -2.77 -23.86 -0.81
C ALA A 417 -3.60 -23.83 -2.10
N ALA A 418 -4.90 -23.55 -2.01
CA ALA A 418 -5.78 -23.54 -3.18
C ALA A 418 -5.33 -22.56 -4.27
N TYR A 419 -5.07 -21.29 -3.92
CA TYR A 419 -4.71 -20.28 -4.93
C TYR A 419 -3.27 -20.39 -5.42
N THR A 420 -2.32 -20.81 -4.58
CA THR A 420 -0.92 -20.98 -4.98
C THR A 420 -0.74 -22.18 -5.91
N ILE A 421 -1.35 -23.32 -5.58
CA ILE A 421 -1.32 -24.52 -6.41
C ILE A 421 -2.05 -24.25 -7.73
N TYR A 422 -3.20 -23.55 -7.68
CA TYR A 422 -3.92 -23.13 -8.89
C TYR A 422 -3.02 -22.31 -9.83
N MET A 423 -2.33 -21.30 -9.30
CA MET A 423 -1.41 -20.46 -10.06
C MET A 423 -0.27 -21.30 -10.65
N TYR A 424 0.41 -22.10 -9.82
CA TYR A 424 1.53 -22.93 -10.28
C TYR A 424 1.09 -23.92 -11.35
N GLN A 425 -0.03 -24.62 -11.17
CA GLN A 425 -0.51 -25.62 -12.11
C GLN A 425 -0.81 -25.02 -13.50
N ARG A 426 -1.44 -23.85 -13.55
CA ARG A 426 -1.77 -23.17 -14.82
C ARG A 426 -0.50 -22.72 -15.56
N ILE A 427 0.47 -22.17 -14.85
CA ILE A 427 1.71 -21.66 -15.44
C ILE A 427 2.64 -22.80 -15.86
N ALA A 428 2.91 -23.74 -14.94
CA ALA A 428 3.93 -24.77 -15.08
C ALA A 428 3.48 -25.93 -15.98
N PHE A 429 2.24 -26.40 -15.83
CA PHE A 429 1.71 -27.57 -16.53
C PHE A 429 0.77 -27.17 -17.67
N GLY A 430 0.41 -28.14 -18.53
CA GLY A 430 -0.65 -27.91 -19.52
C GLY A 430 -0.52 -28.59 -20.89
N GLY A 431 0.46 -29.44 -21.17
CA GLY A 431 0.61 -29.98 -22.54
C GLY A 431 1.37 -28.98 -23.43
N VAL A 432 0.98 -28.80 -24.70
CA VAL A 432 1.73 -27.96 -25.65
C VAL A 432 1.91 -26.53 -25.11
N TYR A 433 3.15 -26.04 -25.13
CA TYR A 433 3.48 -24.71 -24.65
C TYR A 433 2.81 -23.62 -25.49
N SER A 434 2.49 -22.50 -24.84
CA SER A 434 1.84 -21.35 -25.48
C SER A 434 2.69 -20.76 -26.60
N ARG A 435 2.04 -20.36 -27.71
CA ARG A 435 2.71 -19.73 -28.87
C ARG A 435 3.31 -18.36 -28.56
N MET A 436 2.93 -17.75 -27.43
CA MET A 436 3.51 -16.48 -26.95
C MET A 436 4.97 -16.64 -26.53
N PHE A 437 5.38 -17.86 -26.18
CA PHE A 437 6.77 -18.17 -25.96
C PHE A 437 7.47 -18.34 -27.32
N THR A 438 8.44 -17.46 -27.60
CA THR A 438 9.21 -17.51 -28.84
C THR A 438 9.92 -18.87 -28.97
N PHE A 439 10.09 -19.32 -30.22
CA PHE A 439 10.84 -20.54 -30.49
C PHE A 439 12.29 -20.36 -29.98
N SER A 440 12.82 -21.33 -29.23
CA SER A 440 14.17 -21.31 -28.61
C SER A 440 14.40 -20.32 -27.45
N LEU A 441 13.47 -20.23 -26.50
CA LEU A 441 13.70 -19.47 -25.27
C LEU A 441 14.77 -20.12 -24.38
N PRO A 442 15.76 -19.35 -23.89
CA PRO A 442 16.63 -19.82 -22.82
C PRO A 442 15.85 -19.88 -21.50
N ASP A 443 16.22 -20.85 -20.65
CA ASP A 443 15.82 -20.93 -19.24
C ASP A 443 16.39 -19.74 -18.44
N LEU A 444 16.67 -19.90 -17.15
CA LEU A 444 17.19 -18.83 -16.33
C LEU A 444 18.59 -18.35 -16.76
N THR A 445 18.75 -17.03 -16.81
CA THR A 445 20.09 -16.44 -16.89
C THR A 445 20.82 -16.64 -15.55
N LYS A 446 22.16 -16.64 -15.56
CA LYS A 446 22.95 -16.76 -14.31
C LYS A 446 22.50 -15.75 -13.24
N ARG A 447 22.18 -14.53 -13.66
CA ARG A 447 21.67 -13.45 -12.81
C ARG A 447 20.32 -13.80 -12.16
N GLU A 448 19.35 -14.24 -12.96
CA GLU A 448 18.02 -14.61 -12.45
C GLU A 448 18.12 -15.82 -11.52
N PHE A 449 18.94 -16.81 -11.88
CA PHE A 449 19.20 -17.98 -11.04
C PHE A 449 19.81 -17.58 -9.69
N THR A 450 20.85 -16.73 -9.67
CA THR A 450 21.47 -16.30 -8.40
C THR A 450 20.51 -15.52 -7.52
N VAL A 451 19.67 -14.67 -8.08
CA VAL A 451 18.72 -13.85 -7.32
C VAL A 451 17.61 -14.71 -6.71
N LEU A 452 17.04 -15.64 -7.47
CA LEU A 452 16.02 -16.56 -6.95
C LEU A 452 16.62 -17.51 -5.91
N LEU A 453 17.82 -18.03 -6.16
CA LEU A 453 18.52 -18.92 -5.23
C LEU A 453 18.80 -18.22 -3.89
N LEU A 454 19.21 -16.95 -3.93
CA LEU A 454 19.49 -16.15 -2.74
C LEU A 454 18.25 -15.96 -1.84
N LEU A 455 17.03 -16.02 -2.41
CA LEU A 455 15.77 -15.97 -1.65
C LEU A 455 15.28 -17.36 -1.23
N VAL A 456 15.52 -18.39 -2.04
CA VAL A 456 15.10 -19.78 -1.74
C VAL A 456 15.93 -20.38 -0.60
N ILE A 457 17.24 -20.16 -0.58
CA ILE A 457 18.12 -20.71 0.47
C ILE A 457 17.66 -20.30 1.89
N PRO A 458 17.50 -19.01 2.23
CA PRO A 458 17.10 -18.62 3.58
C PRO A 458 15.67 -19.06 3.93
N THR A 459 14.74 -19.10 2.95
CA THR A 459 13.36 -19.54 3.22
C THR A 459 13.25 -21.00 3.62
N VAL A 460 14.08 -21.86 3.02
CA VAL A 460 14.17 -23.30 3.39
C VAL A 460 15.06 -23.49 4.62
N PHE A 461 16.21 -22.82 4.69
CA PHE A 461 17.15 -22.97 5.80
C PHE A 461 16.52 -22.62 7.14
N PHE A 462 15.91 -21.43 7.26
CA PHE A 462 15.18 -21.04 8.47
C PHE A 462 13.87 -21.81 8.65
N GLY A 463 13.35 -22.43 7.58
CA GLY A 463 12.24 -23.38 7.66
C GLY A 463 12.61 -24.69 8.35
N ILE A 464 13.85 -25.14 8.20
CA ILE A 464 14.38 -26.35 8.87
C ILE A 464 14.91 -26.01 10.27
N TYR A 465 15.59 -24.87 10.43
CA TYR A 465 16.18 -24.42 11.68
C TYR A 465 15.64 -23.03 12.09
N PRO A 466 14.41 -22.95 12.63
CA PRO A 466 13.80 -21.68 13.05
C PRO A 466 14.39 -21.10 14.34
N ALA A 467 15.07 -21.93 15.15
CA ALA A 467 15.63 -21.53 16.44
C ALA A 467 16.56 -20.30 16.31
N ALA A 468 17.31 -20.18 15.20
CA ALA A 468 18.17 -19.02 14.94
C ALA A 468 17.44 -17.67 15.02
N ILE A 469 16.16 -17.61 14.61
CA ILE A 469 15.37 -16.38 14.65
C ILE A 469 14.55 -16.33 15.96
N LEU A 470 13.91 -17.44 16.32
CA LEU A 470 13.06 -17.51 17.52
C LEU A 470 13.84 -17.16 18.79
N ASP A 471 15.02 -17.75 19.00
CA ASP A 471 15.80 -17.53 20.22
C ASP A 471 16.21 -16.06 20.39
N GLY A 472 16.53 -15.37 19.29
CA GLY A 472 16.91 -13.96 19.33
C GLY A 472 15.72 -12.99 19.50
N VAL A 473 14.50 -13.41 19.15
CA VAL A 473 13.27 -12.61 19.32
C VAL A 473 12.58 -12.89 20.65
N HIS A 474 12.79 -14.08 21.23
CA HIS A 474 12.05 -14.54 22.41
C HIS A 474 12.14 -13.57 23.58
N TYR A 475 13.34 -13.05 23.88
CA TYR A 475 13.50 -12.14 25.02
C TYR A 475 12.77 -10.81 24.80
N SER A 476 12.90 -10.19 23.62
CA SER A 476 12.22 -8.92 23.32
C SER A 476 10.70 -9.09 23.32
N VAL A 477 10.19 -10.17 22.76
CA VAL A 477 8.74 -10.48 22.73
C VAL A 477 8.18 -10.74 24.13
N SER A 478 8.93 -11.41 25.01
CA SER A 478 8.47 -11.66 26.38
C SER A 478 8.15 -10.36 27.15
N THR A 479 8.82 -9.25 26.80
CA THR A 479 8.59 -7.94 27.42
C THR A 479 7.39 -7.18 26.85
N LEU A 480 6.87 -7.59 25.69
CA LEU A 480 5.69 -6.99 25.05
C LEU A 480 4.37 -7.53 25.63
N ILE A 481 4.43 -8.63 26.38
CA ILE A 481 3.22 -9.25 26.92
C ILE A 481 2.66 -8.41 28.05
N TYR A 482 1.38 -8.12 27.94
CA TYR A 482 0.66 -7.44 29.00
C TYR A 482 0.02 -8.46 29.96
N ALA A 483 0.52 -8.49 31.19
CA ALA A 483 -0.13 -9.21 32.28
C ALA A 483 -1.19 -8.29 32.91
N LEU A 484 -2.45 -8.72 32.88
CA LEU A 484 -3.51 -8.06 33.65
C LEU A 484 -3.28 -8.40 35.14
N ASP A 485 -2.98 -7.38 35.93
CA ASP A 485 -2.95 -7.53 37.39
C ASP A 485 -4.38 -7.79 37.89
N SER A 486 -4.66 -9.05 38.22
CA SER A 486 -5.99 -9.51 38.68
C SER A 486 -6.44 -8.86 40.00
N SER A 487 -5.53 -8.18 40.70
CA SER A 487 -5.78 -7.40 41.93
C SER A 487 -6.58 -6.12 41.71
N VAL A 488 -6.71 -5.63 40.46
CA VAL A 488 -7.44 -4.38 40.14
C VAL A 488 -8.92 -4.65 39.79
N ILE A 489 -9.33 -5.92 39.68
CA ILE A 489 -10.74 -6.29 39.40
C ILE A 489 -11.57 -6.33 40.69
N SER A 490 -10.93 -6.38 41.86
CA SER A 490 -11.59 -6.15 43.16
C SER A 490 -11.53 -4.68 43.56
N CYS A 491 -12.02 -3.78 42.72
CA CYS A 491 -12.59 -2.55 43.25
C CYS A 491 -13.98 -2.91 43.74
N ASP A 492 -14.14 -2.92 45.06
CA ASP A 492 -15.42 -3.04 45.74
C ASP A 492 -16.44 -2.14 45.05
N ALA A 493 -17.38 -2.75 44.32
CA ALA A 493 -18.59 -2.06 43.92
C ALA A 493 -19.27 -1.63 45.24
N PRO A 494 -19.41 -0.33 45.55
CA PRO A 494 -20.25 0.08 46.66
C PRO A 494 -21.63 -0.55 46.48
N ARG A 495 -22.07 -1.32 47.49
CA ARG A 495 -23.33 -2.09 47.50
C ARG A 495 -24.62 -1.26 47.31
N ASN A 496 -24.52 0.02 46.98
CA ASN A 496 -25.62 0.98 46.95
C ASN A 496 -25.99 1.49 45.54
N TRP A 497 -25.77 0.70 44.48
CA TRP A 497 -26.28 1.01 43.14
C TRP A 497 -27.65 0.41 42.81
N ALA A 498 -28.35 -0.16 43.78
CA ALA A 498 -29.70 -0.70 43.58
C ALA A 498 -30.80 0.38 43.42
N HIS A 499 -30.49 1.67 43.64
CA HIS A 499 -31.49 2.76 43.58
C HIS A 499 -31.45 3.64 42.32
N TYR A 500 -30.52 3.41 41.39
CA TYR A 500 -30.36 4.28 40.21
C TYR A 500 -30.63 3.61 38.85
N PHE A 501 -31.02 2.33 38.83
CA PHE A 501 -31.42 1.66 37.59
C PHE A 501 -32.93 1.36 37.62
N PRO A 502 -33.77 2.10 36.86
CA PRO A 502 -35.01 1.51 36.40
C PRO A 502 -34.64 0.47 35.33
N ASP A 503 -35.04 -0.78 35.58
CA ASP A 503 -35.14 -1.93 34.67
C ASP A 503 -34.19 -1.96 33.46
N THR A 504 -33.19 -2.84 33.58
CA THR A 504 -32.37 -3.34 32.47
C THR A 504 -33.21 -4.12 31.46
N SER A 505 -33.87 -3.40 30.56
CA SER A 505 -34.46 -3.96 29.34
C SER A 505 -34.56 -2.89 28.23
N GLN A 506 -33.45 -2.27 27.85
CA GLN A 506 -33.41 -1.42 26.65
C GLN A 506 -32.37 -1.92 25.64
N PRO A 507 -32.80 -2.40 24.44
CA PRO A 507 -31.94 -2.88 23.37
C PRO A 507 -31.31 -1.76 22.53
N ALA A 508 -31.21 -0.53 23.06
CA ALA A 508 -30.86 0.66 22.27
C ALA A 508 -29.36 0.77 21.93
N PHE A 509 -28.46 0.24 22.76
CA PHE A 509 -27.01 0.36 22.53
C PHE A 509 -26.50 -0.60 21.44
N TYR A 510 -27.06 -1.82 21.38
CA TYR A 510 -26.77 -2.77 20.31
C TYR A 510 -27.41 -2.33 18.98
N HIS A 511 -28.61 -1.73 19.00
CA HIS A 511 -29.25 -1.24 17.79
C HIS A 511 -28.55 -0.01 17.18
N GLY A 512 -27.96 0.88 17.97
CA GLY A 512 -27.20 2.04 17.46
C GLY A 512 -25.93 1.63 16.71
N CYS A 513 -25.17 0.68 17.26
CA CYS A 513 -23.94 0.20 16.65
C CYS A 513 -24.19 -0.67 15.41
N PHE A 514 -25.26 -1.47 15.42
CA PHE A 514 -25.72 -2.21 14.23
C PHE A 514 -26.32 -1.29 13.16
N ALA A 515 -27.02 -0.21 13.53
CA ALA A 515 -27.55 0.75 12.55
C ALA A 515 -26.44 1.59 11.90
N SER A 516 -25.40 1.98 12.64
CA SER A 516 -24.23 2.65 12.07
C SER A 516 -23.41 1.71 11.19
N LEU A 517 -23.19 0.44 11.60
CA LEU A 517 -22.54 -0.55 10.75
C LEU A 517 -23.39 -0.85 9.50
N PHE A 518 -24.72 -0.93 9.63
CA PHE A 518 -25.63 -1.19 8.52
C PHE A 518 -25.64 -0.04 7.50
N TRP A 519 -25.61 1.22 7.95
CA TRP A 519 -25.48 2.39 7.07
C TRP A 519 -24.09 2.52 6.44
N ILE A 520 -23.02 2.15 7.16
CA ILE A 520 -21.66 2.08 6.61
C ILE A 520 -21.55 0.96 5.57
N ILE A 521 -22.15 -0.20 5.84
CA ILE A 521 -22.21 -1.32 4.88
C ILE A 521 -23.07 -0.96 3.67
N LEU A 522 -24.21 -0.28 3.84
CA LEU A 522 -25.04 0.21 2.73
C LEU A 522 -24.35 1.29 1.90
N THR A 523 -23.64 2.22 2.52
CA THR A 523 -22.85 3.23 1.79
C THR A 523 -21.69 2.59 1.04
N ILE A 524 -21.03 1.57 1.61
CA ILE A 524 -19.99 0.79 0.93
C ILE A 524 -20.56 -0.08 -0.20
N ILE A 525 -21.75 -0.69 -0.02
CA ILE A 525 -22.48 -1.42 -1.07
C ILE A 525 -22.90 -0.47 -2.21
N ALA A 526 -23.36 0.74 -1.87
CA ALA A 526 -23.72 1.78 -2.84
C ALA A 526 -22.50 2.30 -3.62
N ILE A 527 -21.31 2.36 -2.99
CA ILE A 527 -20.04 2.71 -3.66
C ILE A 527 -19.57 1.56 -4.56
N LYS A 528 -19.83 0.30 -4.18
CA LYS A 528 -19.39 -0.90 -4.90
C LYS A 528 -20.28 -1.23 -6.11
N ASN A 529 -21.57 -0.93 -6.07
CA ASN A 529 -22.52 -1.19 -7.17
C ASN A 529 -22.50 -0.12 -8.28
N LYS A 530 -21.31 0.41 -8.59
CA LYS A 530 -21.07 1.37 -9.68
C LYS A 530 -21.30 0.76 -11.07
N THR A 531 -21.44 -0.57 -11.16
CA THR A 531 -21.58 -1.31 -12.43
C THR A 531 -23.02 -1.51 -12.88
N GLU A 532 -24.03 -1.48 -11.99
CA GLU A 532 -25.44 -1.59 -12.40
C GLU A 532 -26.09 -0.25 -12.77
N ILE A 533 -25.49 0.87 -12.38
CA ILE A 533 -26.01 2.21 -12.68
C ILE A 533 -25.82 2.59 -14.16
N LYS A 534 -24.97 1.87 -14.90
CA LYS A 534 -24.82 2.05 -16.36
C LYS A 534 -26.08 1.64 -17.15
N SER A 535 -26.87 0.70 -16.64
CA SER A 535 -28.16 0.29 -17.25
C SER A 535 -29.26 1.34 -17.04
N ILE A 536 -29.22 2.07 -15.93
CA ILE A 536 -30.19 3.12 -15.59
C ILE A 536 -29.84 4.47 -16.27
N TYR A 537 -28.59 4.62 -16.70
CA TYR A 537 -28.05 5.82 -17.36
C TYR A 537 -28.80 6.19 -18.66
N HIS A 538 -29.45 5.22 -19.30
CA HIS A 538 -30.11 5.45 -20.59
C HIS A 538 -31.50 6.12 -20.49
N ARG A 539 -32.05 6.36 -19.28
CA ARG A 539 -33.46 6.79 -19.16
C ARG A 539 -33.78 8.13 -18.49
N LYS A 540 -32.92 8.78 -17.69
CA LYS A 540 -33.23 10.13 -17.14
C LYS A 540 -31.98 10.98 -16.91
N GLY A 541 -32.03 12.23 -17.40
CA GLY A 541 -30.89 13.13 -17.62
C GLY A 541 -30.19 13.74 -16.39
N LYS A 542 -29.14 14.51 -16.72
CA LYS A 542 -28.06 15.10 -15.89
C LYS A 542 -28.46 15.81 -14.57
N LEU A 543 -29.73 16.09 -14.30
CA LEU A 543 -30.18 16.79 -13.08
C LEU A 543 -30.17 15.90 -11.82
N PHE A 544 -30.37 14.59 -11.97
CA PHE A 544 -30.42 13.65 -10.83
C PHE A 544 -29.03 13.42 -10.19
N LEU A 545 -27.96 13.49 -10.99
CA LEU A 545 -26.59 13.38 -10.51
C LEU A 545 -26.18 14.60 -9.67
N TYR A 546 -26.57 15.81 -10.08
CA TYR A 546 -26.31 17.03 -9.30
C TYR A 546 -27.07 17.03 -7.97
N PHE A 547 -28.28 16.46 -7.92
CA PHE A 547 -29.05 16.34 -6.69
C PHE A 547 -28.43 15.32 -5.71
N ILE A 548 -27.84 14.23 -6.21
CA ILE A 548 -27.12 13.26 -5.37
C ILE A 548 -25.76 13.79 -4.91
N PHE A 549 -24.98 14.43 -5.80
CA PHE A 549 -23.69 15.01 -5.45
C PHE A 549 -23.82 16.21 -4.50
N ALA A 550 -24.87 17.03 -4.64
CA ALA A 550 -25.17 18.12 -3.69
C ALA A 550 -25.60 17.58 -2.32
N ASN A 551 -26.35 16.49 -2.25
CA ASN A 551 -26.73 15.90 -0.95
C ASN A 551 -25.59 15.11 -0.29
N LEU A 552 -24.68 14.52 -1.06
CA LEU A 552 -23.51 13.80 -0.53
C LEU A 552 -22.42 14.77 -0.03
N SER A 553 -22.23 15.92 -0.69
CA SER A 553 -21.33 16.98 -0.19
C SER A 553 -21.93 17.70 1.02
N VAL A 554 -23.23 17.97 1.03
CA VAL A 554 -23.90 18.59 2.18
C VAL A 554 -23.93 17.65 3.39
N ALA A 555 -24.14 16.34 3.23
CA ALA A 555 -24.08 15.38 4.36
C ALA A 555 -22.64 15.20 4.90
N PHE A 556 -21.63 15.23 4.03
CA PHE A 556 -20.22 15.18 4.44
C PHE A 556 -19.80 16.46 5.16
N VAL A 557 -20.22 17.63 4.66
CA VAL A 557 -19.98 18.93 5.29
C VAL A 557 -20.77 19.08 6.60
N ILE A 558 -22.02 18.60 6.68
CA ILE A 558 -22.80 18.58 7.92
C ILE A 558 -22.16 17.67 8.96
N ASN A 559 -21.63 16.49 8.59
CA ASN A 559 -20.94 15.61 9.53
C ASN A 559 -19.59 16.17 10.00
N ILE A 560 -18.86 16.88 9.13
CA ILE A 560 -17.65 17.62 9.52
C ILE A 560 -17.99 18.82 10.40
N ILE A 561 -19.08 19.55 10.12
CA ILE A 561 -19.56 20.65 10.95
C ILE A 561 -20.04 20.13 12.31
N TYR A 562 -20.73 18.98 12.38
CA TYR A 562 -21.10 18.34 13.65
C TYR A 562 -19.86 17.85 14.42
N ALA A 563 -18.86 17.30 13.74
CA ALA A 563 -17.59 16.91 14.36
C ALA A 563 -16.80 18.12 14.86
N LEU A 564 -16.81 19.24 14.12
CA LEU A 564 -16.17 20.51 14.51
C LEU A 564 -16.93 21.26 15.61
N ILE A 565 -18.27 21.20 15.63
CA ILE A 565 -19.11 21.73 16.72
C ILE A 565 -18.91 20.88 17.98
N MET A 566 -18.77 19.55 17.85
CA MET A 566 -18.40 18.67 18.97
C MET A 566 -16.97 18.95 19.46
N LEU A 567 -16.01 19.21 18.56
CA LEU A 567 -14.65 19.61 18.93
C LEU A 567 -14.61 20.98 19.60
N HIS A 568 -15.39 21.95 19.11
CA HIS A 568 -15.48 23.30 19.67
C HIS A 568 -16.16 23.28 21.05
N ASN A 569 -17.23 22.48 21.22
CA ASN A 569 -17.85 22.26 22.52
C ASN A 569 -16.92 21.50 23.48
N LEU A 570 -16.05 20.60 22.98
CA LEU A 570 -15.04 19.92 23.80
C LEU A 570 -13.91 20.87 24.22
N VAL A 571 -13.45 21.76 23.33
CA VAL A 571 -12.46 22.80 23.64
C VAL A 571 -13.03 23.81 24.64
N CYS A 572 -14.31 24.21 24.52
CA CYS A 572 -14.99 25.05 25.52
C CYS A 572 -15.15 24.35 26.89
N VAL A 573 -15.34 23.01 26.91
CA VAL A 573 -15.38 22.23 28.15
C VAL A 573 -13.98 22.09 28.77
N ILE A 574 -12.93 21.96 27.95
CA ILE A 574 -11.54 21.93 28.42
C ILE A 574 -11.12 23.30 28.98
N GLU A 575 -11.48 24.40 28.34
CA GLU A 575 -11.25 25.77 28.86
C GLU A 575 -12.00 26.04 30.18
N HIS A 576 -13.20 25.47 30.34
CA HIS A 576 -13.98 25.60 31.57
C HIS A 576 -13.44 24.75 32.74
N PHE A 577 -12.72 23.66 32.45
CA PHE A 577 -12.01 22.85 33.47
C PHE A 577 -10.62 23.39 33.82
N THR A 578 -9.95 24.13 32.93
CA THR A 578 -8.66 24.79 33.22
C THR A 578 -8.78 26.05 34.10
N LEU A 579 -9.99 26.54 34.36
CA LEU A 579 -10.23 27.70 35.24
C LEU A 579 -10.49 27.34 36.72
N PHE A 580 -10.52 26.05 37.08
CA PHE A 580 -10.53 25.63 38.48
C PHE A 580 -9.12 25.27 38.94
N ASN A 581 -8.40 26.29 39.39
CA ASN A 581 -7.12 26.14 40.09
C ASN A 581 -7.38 26.34 41.60
N PRO A 582 -7.55 25.28 42.42
CA PRO A 582 -7.63 25.46 43.85
C PRO A 582 -6.20 25.69 44.36
N SER A 583 -5.84 26.95 44.51
CA SER A 583 -4.61 27.40 45.14
C SER A 583 -4.82 27.46 46.66
N SER A 584 -4.79 26.31 47.33
CA SER A 584 -4.33 26.20 48.73
C SER A 584 -4.48 24.75 49.25
N ASP A 585 -3.38 24.20 49.76
CA ASP A 585 -3.28 22.86 50.37
C ASP A 585 -4.03 22.72 51.72
N ALA A 586 -4.97 23.62 52.04
CA ALA A 586 -5.62 23.68 53.36
C ALA A 586 -7.08 23.18 53.36
N GLU A 587 -7.70 22.92 52.21
CA GLU A 587 -9.09 22.42 52.14
C GLU A 587 -9.22 20.93 51.77
N VAL A 588 -8.10 20.24 51.49
CA VAL A 588 -8.09 18.79 51.20
C VAL A 588 -8.15 17.95 52.48
N GLU A 589 -7.65 18.45 53.63
CA GLU A 589 -7.69 17.74 54.91
C GLU A 589 -9.07 17.80 55.62
N GLN A 590 -9.95 18.75 55.29
CA GLN A 590 -11.29 18.82 55.90
C GLN A 590 -12.34 17.92 55.24
N PHE A 591 -12.05 17.34 54.07
CA PHE A 591 -12.95 16.41 53.39
C PHE A 591 -12.63 14.92 53.66
N ALA A 592 -11.45 14.61 54.20
CA ALA A 592 -11.02 13.25 54.52
C ALA A 592 -11.56 12.72 55.87
N ASP A 593 -11.91 13.61 56.80
CA ASP A 593 -12.33 13.24 58.17
C ASP A 593 -13.83 12.87 58.31
N LEU A 594 -14.64 12.96 57.26
CA LEU A 594 -16.07 12.69 57.36
C LEU A 594 -16.52 11.27 56.96
N TYR A 595 -15.62 10.38 56.53
CA TYR A 595 -16.01 9.06 55.99
C TYR A 595 -15.18 7.84 56.43
N CYS A 596 -14.35 7.95 57.47
CA CYS A 596 -13.63 6.79 58.02
C CYS A 596 -13.88 6.64 59.54
N MET A 597 -14.98 5.97 59.90
CA MET A 597 -15.12 5.31 61.19
C MET A 597 -15.57 3.87 60.96
N ASP A 598 -15.08 3.00 61.84
CA ASP A 598 -15.28 1.56 61.95
C ASP A 598 -14.59 0.67 60.90
N TYR A 599 -13.39 0.18 61.22
CA TYR A 599 -13.18 -1.23 61.57
C TYR A 599 -11.74 -1.45 62.09
N HIS A 600 -11.62 -1.89 63.34
CA HIS A 600 -10.40 -2.47 63.91
C HIS A 600 -10.12 -3.84 63.27
N PRO A 601 -8.89 -4.14 62.82
CA PRO A 601 -8.37 -5.49 62.85
C PRO A 601 -7.41 -5.67 64.04
N THR A 602 -7.69 -6.69 64.82
CA THR A 602 -6.81 -7.24 65.84
C THR A 602 -5.50 -7.70 65.23
N VAL A 603 -4.42 -7.33 65.92
CA VAL A 603 -3.02 -7.66 65.66
C VAL A 603 -2.78 -9.17 65.73
N GLU A 604 -2.22 -9.76 64.68
CA GLU A 604 -1.27 -10.86 64.80
C GLU A 604 -0.06 -10.58 63.90
N GLY A 605 1.11 -10.57 64.54
CA GLY A 605 2.35 -10.06 63.98
C GLY A 605 3.06 -11.01 63.05
N SER A 606 3.85 -10.44 62.15
CA SER A 606 5.20 -10.93 61.89
C SER A 606 6.07 -9.81 61.32
N SER A 607 7.22 -9.70 61.93
CA SER A 607 8.34 -8.79 61.71
C SER A 607 8.93 -8.83 60.31
N VAL A 608 9.17 -7.67 59.68
CA VAL A 608 10.42 -7.39 58.94
C VAL A 608 10.77 -5.88 59.00
N VAL A 609 11.88 -5.63 59.70
CA VAL A 609 12.92 -4.59 59.61
C VAL A 609 12.68 -3.36 58.72
N LYS A 610 12.62 -2.18 59.37
CA LYS A 610 12.86 -0.84 58.80
C LYS A 610 14.35 -0.63 58.52
N GLY A 611 14.69 -0.27 57.28
CA GLY A 611 15.95 0.37 56.91
C GLY A 611 15.64 1.77 56.36
N GLY A 612 15.97 2.80 57.14
CA GLY A 612 15.80 4.20 56.73
C GLY A 612 17.03 4.75 56.05
N TYR A 613 16.82 5.63 55.07
CA TYR A 613 17.75 6.70 54.73
C TYR A 613 16.94 7.97 54.44
N ASN A 614 17.08 8.94 55.34
CA ASN A 614 16.79 10.36 55.15
C ASN A 614 18.07 11.07 54.66
N VAL A 615 17.90 12.33 54.24
CA VAL A 615 18.89 13.41 53.96
C VAL A 615 18.80 13.82 52.47
N SER A 616 18.55 15.07 52.05
CA SER A 616 18.30 16.35 52.73
C SER A 616 17.84 17.41 51.71
N LEU A 617 16.89 18.26 52.12
CA LEU A 617 16.59 19.56 51.51
C LEU A 617 17.61 20.62 51.93
N SER A 618 17.98 21.54 51.02
CA SER A 618 18.54 22.86 51.36
C SER A 618 18.22 23.94 50.31
N SER A 619 17.22 24.75 50.63
CA SER A 619 17.12 26.23 50.59
C SER A 619 17.85 27.09 49.52
N ILE A 620 17.01 27.85 48.78
CA ILE A 620 16.87 29.33 48.73
C ILE A 620 18.09 30.23 48.41
N GLY A 621 17.92 31.08 47.39
CA GLY A 621 18.53 32.41 47.26
C GLY A 621 17.99 33.15 46.03
N GLY A 622 17.28 34.27 46.20
CA GLY A 622 16.74 35.10 45.12
C GLY A 622 17.49 36.43 44.93
N SER A 623 17.23 37.15 43.82
CA SER A 623 17.05 38.62 43.72
C SER A 623 17.19 39.17 42.26
N SER A 624 16.08 39.69 41.72
CA SER A 624 15.85 41.05 41.13
C SER A 624 16.77 41.73 40.06
N ILE A 625 16.08 42.24 39.00
CA ILE A 625 16.18 43.57 38.28
C ILE A 625 17.02 43.72 36.98
N GLY A 626 16.34 44.32 35.97
CA GLY A 626 16.85 45.13 34.85
C GLY A 626 16.66 44.48 33.46
N GLY A 627 15.98 45.00 32.43
CA GLY A 627 15.52 46.36 32.10
C GLY A 627 16.27 46.89 30.86
N SER A 628 15.71 46.76 29.65
CA SER A 628 15.96 47.67 28.52
C SER A 628 15.08 47.36 27.29
N SER A 629 14.40 48.41 26.84
CA SER A 629 13.60 48.62 25.62
C SER A 629 14.46 48.98 24.39
N ILE A 630 13.77 49.25 23.25
CA ILE A 630 14.13 49.98 22.00
C ILE A 630 14.06 49.05 20.78
N ASP A 631 13.44 49.36 19.63
CA ASP A 631 12.55 50.41 19.11
C ASP A 631 12.04 49.88 17.75
N GLU A 632 10.88 50.34 17.25
CA GLU A 632 10.79 50.95 15.92
C GLU A 632 9.40 51.55 15.65
N SER A 633 9.45 52.79 15.14
CA SER A 633 8.37 53.71 14.86
C SER A 633 8.07 53.83 13.35
N SER A 634 6.78 53.90 13.04
CA SER A 634 6.07 54.65 11.98
C SER A 634 6.86 55.54 11.01
N THR A 635 6.50 55.56 9.71
CA THR A 635 5.48 56.48 9.10
C THR A 635 5.36 56.31 7.57
N ASP A 636 4.11 56.23 7.11
CA ASP A 636 3.45 56.83 5.91
C ASP A 636 4.26 57.24 4.66
N ASP A 637 3.73 56.90 3.46
CA ASP A 637 3.25 57.93 2.53
C ASP A 637 2.33 57.41 1.39
N SER A 638 1.65 58.37 0.78
CA SER A 638 0.40 58.42 0.00
C SER A 638 0.41 57.99 -1.50
N GLY A 639 -0.79 57.65 -2.05
CA GLY A 639 -1.07 57.38 -3.49
C GLY A 639 -1.09 58.65 -4.38
N PRO A 640 -1.62 58.67 -5.63
CA PRO A 640 -2.80 57.92 -6.15
C PRO A 640 -2.76 57.52 -7.67
N GLY A 641 -3.84 56.89 -8.19
CA GLY A 641 -4.22 56.98 -9.62
C GLY A 641 -4.70 55.70 -10.34
N SER A 642 -6.00 55.60 -10.62
CA SER A 642 -6.68 54.67 -11.57
C SER A 642 -6.76 55.29 -13.00
N PRO A 643 -7.43 54.73 -14.04
CA PRO A 643 -8.11 53.42 -14.26
C PRO A 643 -7.82 52.79 -15.66
N GLY A 644 -8.44 51.64 -16.01
CA GLY A 644 -8.61 51.24 -17.42
C GLY A 644 -9.00 49.78 -17.68
N ALA A 645 -10.21 49.57 -18.20
CA ALA A 645 -10.76 48.29 -18.67
C ALA A 645 -10.78 48.23 -20.21
N SER A 646 -10.52 47.07 -20.83
CA SER A 646 -10.93 46.67 -22.20
C SER A 646 -10.43 45.22 -22.43
N SER A 647 -11.29 44.23 -22.71
CA SER A 647 -12.08 43.90 -23.90
C SER A 647 -11.49 42.69 -24.63
N VAL A 648 -12.30 41.62 -24.67
CA VAL A 648 -12.12 40.36 -25.38
C VAL A 648 -12.13 40.60 -26.90
N GLY A 649 -11.17 39.99 -27.60
CA GLY A 649 -11.08 39.95 -29.07
C GLY A 649 -10.94 38.51 -29.57
N SER A 650 -11.93 38.11 -30.37
CA SER A 650 -12.09 36.85 -31.10
C SER A 650 -11.08 36.68 -32.24
N TYR A 651 -10.56 35.46 -32.43
CA TYR A 651 -9.83 35.05 -33.64
C TYR A 651 -10.71 34.14 -34.51
N ASN A 652 -10.92 34.54 -35.78
CA ASN A 652 -11.36 33.69 -36.88
C ASN A 652 -10.15 32.93 -37.47
N PRO A 653 -10.26 31.65 -37.86
CA PRO A 653 -9.30 31.01 -38.75
C PRO A 653 -9.79 31.06 -40.21
N ALA A 654 -8.81 31.16 -41.13
CA ALA A 654 -8.94 31.18 -42.58
C ALA A 654 -8.57 29.80 -43.18
N PRO A 655 -8.59 29.59 -44.52
CA PRO A 655 -9.04 28.38 -45.20
C PRO A 655 -7.96 27.28 -45.18
N GLY A 656 -8.27 26.14 -44.59
CA GLY A 656 -7.43 24.93 -44.61
C GLY A 656 -8.21 23.62 -44.54
N SER A 657 -9.55 23.67 -44.52
CA SER A 657 -10.38 22.52 -44.12
C SER A 657 -10.54 21.44 -45.20
N LEU A 658 -10.63 21.79 -46.49
CA LEU A 658 -10.99 20.80 -47.51
C LEU A 658 -9.82 19.91 -47.98
N GLN A 659 -8.63 20.49 -48.17
CA GLN A 659 -7.44 19.70 -48.49
C GLN A 659 -7.06 18.78 -47.33
N GLU A 660 -7.21 19.22 -46.08
CA GLU A 660 -7.03 18.36 -44.91
C GLU A 660 -8.09 17.25 -44.84
N GLU A 661 -9.37 17.53 -45.13
CA GLU A 661 -10.43 16.50 -45.15
C GLU A 661 -10.22 15.45 -46.24
N VAL A 662 -9.84 15.85 -47.46
CA VAL A 662 -9.55 14.91 -48.57
C VAL A 662 -8.29 14.09 -48.25
N GLN A 663 -7.28 14.71 -47.66
CA GLN A 663 -6.05 14.02 -47.28
C GLN A 663 -6.25 13.09 -46.08
N LEU A 664 -7.13 13.44 -45.12
CA LEU A 664 -7.61 12.57 -44.05
C LEU A 664 -8.40 11.39 -44.62
N PHE A 665 -9.33 11.60 -45.55
CA PHE A 665 -10.07 10.51 -46.21
C PHE A 665 -9.14 9.55 -46.98
N LYS A 666 -8.08 10.09 -47.58
CA LYS A 666 -7.04 9.31 -48.29
C LYS A 666 -6.11 8.53 -47.35
N THR A 667 -5.87 9.02 -46.12
CA THR A 667 -4.88 8.46 -45.17
C THR A 667 -5.50 7.68 -44.01
N SER A 668 -6.75 7.95 -43.66
CA SER A 668 -7.49 7.34 -42.58
C SER A 668 -8.94 7.16 -43.02
N GLY A 669 -9.41 5.91 -43.13
CA GLY A 669 -10.84 5.65 -43.17
C GLY A 669 -11.46 6.29 -41.92
N HIS A 670 -12.36 7.26 -42.10
CA HIS A 670 -13.09 7.87 -41.01
C HIS A 670 -13.95 6.80 -40.34
N ILE A 671 -13.41 6.20 -39.28
CA ILE A 671 -14.19 5.38 -38.37
C ILE A 671 -15.00 6.33 -37.50
N HIS A 672 -16.25 6.59 -37.90
CA HIS A 672 -17.27 7.15 -37.01
C HIS A 672 -17.52 6.16 -35.83
N PRO A 673 -18.00 6.60 -34.64
CA PRO A 673 -17.88 5.89 -33.35
C PRO A 673 -18.63 4.57 -33.19
N SER A 674 -19.14 3.95 -34.24
CA SER A 674 -19.82 2.66 -34.23
C SER A 674 -18.87 1.46 -34.40
N ALA A 675 -17.64 1.63 -34.92
CA ALA A 675 -16.71 0.50 -35.07
C ALA A 675 -16.05 -0.05 -33.78
N PRO A 676 -15.95 0.66 -32.62
CA PRO A 676 -15.43 0.06 -31.40
C PRO A 676 -16.33 -1.01 -30.77
N GLU A 677 -17.58 -1.17 -31.25
CA GLU A 677 -18.49 -2.23 -30.77
C GLU A 677 -18.34 -3.56 -31.52
N LEU A 678 -17.58 -3.59 -32.63
CA LEU A 678 -17.42 -4.79 -33.48
C LEU A 678 -16.42 -5.84 -32.97
N HIS A 679 -15.70 -5.59 -31.87
CA HIS A 679 -14.88 -6.63 -31.23
C HIS A 679 -15.61 -7.44 -30.16
N LYS A 680 -16.93 -7.25 -29.98
CA LYS A 680 -17.70 -7.92 -28.91
C LYS A 680 -18.72 -8.97 -29.35
N GLU A 681 -18.92 -9.22 -30.63
CA GLU A 681 -19.78 -10.32 -31.11
C GLU A 681 -19.09 -11.14 -32.21
N PHE A 682 -18.06 -11.90 -31.83
CA PHE A 682 -17.55 -12.99 -32.67
C PHE A 682 -18.20 -14.31 -32.27
N ASP A 683 -19.50 -14.41 -32.54
CA ASP A 683 -20.27 -15.67 -32.60
C ASP A 683 -21.33 -15.59 -33.74
N ALA A 684 -21.08 -14.78 -34.79
CA ALA A 684 -22.07 -14.49 -35.83
C ALA A 684 -21.87 -15.30 -37.13
N ASP A 685 -22.98 -15.86 -37.61
CA ASP A 685 -23.20 -16.50 -38.91
C ASP A 685 -22.45 -15.83 -40.08
N PRO A 686 -21.81 -16.59 -41.01
CA PRO A 686 -21.10 -16.03 -42.17
C PRO A 686 -21.98 -15.15 -43.06
N LYS A 687 -23.28 -15.45 -43.15
CA LYS A 687 -24.26 -14.62 -43.87
C LYS A 687 -24.38 -13.21 -43.32
N LYS A 688 -24.30 -13.03 -42.00
CA LYS A 688 -24.39 -11.70 -41.37
C LYS A 688 -23.13 -10.87 -41.62
N ILE A 689 -21.97 -11.53 -41.73
CA ILE A 689 -20.70 -10.88 -42.08
C ILE A 689 -20.79 -10.32 -43.50
N PHE A 690 -21.31 -11.12 -44.45
CA PHE A 690 -21.50 -10.67 -45.82
C PHE A 690 -22.50 -9.51 -45.92
N GLU A 691 -23.67 -9.59 -45.28
CA GLU A 691 -24.66 -8.50 -45.28
C GLU A 691 -24.10 -7.20 -44.68
N HIS A 692 -23.32 -7.30 -43.59
CA HIS A 692 -22.73 -6.13 -42.93
C HIS A 692 -21.57 -5.51 -43.74
N SER A 693 -20.83 -6.33 -44.49
CA SER A 693 -19.78 -5.83 -45.40
C SER A 693 -20.36 -5.06 -46.58
N VAL A 694 -21.51 -5.49 -47.12
CA VAL A 694 -22.24 -4.78 -48.19
C VAL A 694 -22.75 -3.44 -47.69
N ALA A 695 -23.24 -3.37 -46.45
CA ALA A 695 -23.66 -2.12 -45.83
C ALA A 695 -22.49 -1.12 -45.66
N LEU A 696 -21.33 -1.61 -45.21
CA LEU A 696 -20.10 -0.79 -45.08
C LEU A 696 -19.60 -0.26 -46.44
N ILE A 697 -19.66 -1.07 -47.49
CA ILE A 697 -19.29 -0.64 -48.84
C ILE A 697 -20.21 0.49 -49.32
N ALA A 698 -21.53 0.36 -49.09
CA ALA A 698 -22.50 1.40 -49.45
C ALA A 698 -22.27 2.71 -48.66
N GLU A 699 -21.86 2.62 -47.39
CA GLU A 699 -21.56 3.80 -46.56
C GLU A 699 -20.30 4.54 -47.05
N VAL A 700 -19.25 3.80 -47.44
CA VAL A 700 -18.02 4.37 -48.03
C VAL A 700 -18.30 5.03 -49.39
N GLU A 701 -19.15 4.43 -50.21
CA GLU A 701 -19.58 5.04 -51.48
C GLU A 701 -20.41 6.31 -51.27
N ALA A 702 -21.27 6.35 -50.24
CA ALA A 702 -22.04 7.54 -49.90
C ALA A 702 -21.17 8.70 -49.38
N GLU A 703 -20.17 8.42 -48.54
CA GLU A 703 -19.22 9.44 -48.08
C GLU A 703 -18.37 10.01 -49.23
N ARG A 704 -17.96 9.15 -50.18
CA ARG A 704 -17.28 9.58 -51.41
C ARG A 704 -18.15 10.57 -52.19
N ASP A 705 -19.42 10.24 -52.38
CA ASP A 705 -20.34 11.08 -53.16
C ASP A 705 -20.61 12.42 -52.48
N GLU A 706 -20.74 12.44 -51.15
CA GLU A 706 -20.87 13.69 -50.38
C GLU A 706 -19.60 14.56 -50.49
N LEU A 707 -18.41 13.95 -50.48
CA LEU A 707 -17.14 14.66 -50.70
C LEU A 707 -17.03 15.23 -52.11
N LEU A 708 -17.44 14.47 -53.13
CA LEU A 708 -17.45 14.94 -54.52
C LEU A 708 -18.44 16.10 -54.73
N ASP A 709 -19.60 16.08 -54.06
CA ASP A 709 -20.58 17.17 -54.07
C ASP A 709 -20.03 18.42 -53.38
N LYS A 710 -19.32 18.27 -52.26
CA LYS A 710 -18.62 19.39 -51.59
C LYS A 710 -17.57 20.01 -52.50
N ILE A 711 -16.74 19.18 -53.14
CA ILE A 711 -15.73 19.64 -54.12
C ILE A 711 -16.40 20.37 -55.30
N ALA A 712 -17.52 19.87 -55.81
CA ALA A 712 -18.27 20.52 -56.89
C ALA A 712 -18.93 21.84 -56.45
N SER A 713 -19.34 21.95 -55.19
CA SER A 713 -19.90 23.18 -54.63
C SER A 713 -18.84 24.29 -54.47
N GLU A 714 -17.62 23.93 -54.08
CA GLU A 714 -16.51 24.87 -53.95
C GLU A 714 -15.96 25.33 -55.31
N GLN A 715 -15.99 24.46 -56.33
CA GLN A 715 -15.68 24.83 -57.72
C GLN A 715 -16.52 26.03 -58.18
N ASN A 716 -17.80 26.04 -57.82
CA ASN A 716 -18.73 27.10 -58.20
C ASN A 716 -18.60 28.39 -57.37
N GLN A 717 -17.96 28.34 -56.20
CA GLN A 717 -17.86 29.48 -55.27
C GLN A 717 -16.51 30.22 -55.34
N ASN A 718 -15.39 29.52 -55.58
CA ASN A 718 -14.05 30.08 -55.31
C ASN A 718 -13.12 30.21 -56.52
N ASN A 719 -13.57 29.97 -57.76
CA ASN A 719 -12.76 30.17 -58.98
C ASN A 719 -11.38 29.47 -58.91
N ILE A 720 -11.34 28.28 -58.31
CA ILE A 720 -10.16 27.42 -58.17
C ILE A 720 -9.86 26.79 -59.54
N GLU A 721 -8.58 26.66 -59.92
CA GLU A 721 -8.15 26.11 -61.20
C GLU A 721 -8.69 24.66 -61.39
N GLU A 722 -9.19 24.34 -62.60
CA GLU A 722 -9.79 23.03 -62.91
C GLU A 722 -8.84 21.86 -62.63
N ASP A 723 -7.53 22.09 -62.74
CA ASP A 723 -6.49 21.08 -62.53
C ASP A 723 -6.36 20.66 -61.05
N GLU A 724 -6.50 21.59 -60.09
CA GLU A 724 -6.45 21.26 -58.64
C GLU A 724 -7.70 20.50 -58.20
N ILE A 725 -8.86 20.82 -58.77
CA ILE A 725 -10.12 20.14 -58.48
C ILE A 725 -10.11 18.72 -59.06
N GLY A 726 -9.52 18.54 -60.24
CA GLY A 726 -9.30 17.22 -60.84
C GLY A 726 -8.51 16.31 -59.91
N LEU A 727 -7.41 16.82 -59.34
CA LEU A 727 -6.57 16.08 -58.39
C LEU A 727 -7.31 15.69 -57.11
N LEU A 728 -8.14 16.58 -56.55
CA LEU A 728 -8.92 16.28 -55.33
C LEU A 728 -10.01 15.22 -55.57
N LYS A 729 -10.68 15.27 -56.74
CA LYS A 729 -11.66 14.24 -57.13
C LYS A 729 -10.99 12.88 -57.33
N ASP A 730 -9.82 12.86 -57.97
CA ASP A 730 -9.04 11.63 -58.16
C ASP A 730 -8.59 11.04 -56.81
N ASP A 731 -8.15 11.88 -55.87
CA ASP A 731 -7.72 11.45 -54.54
C ASP A 731 -8.86 10.87 -53.69
N ALA A 732 -10.05 11.48 -53.73
CA ALA A 732 -11.24 10.95 -53.07
C ALA A 732 -11.67 9.59 -53.66
N ASN A 733 -11.63 9.45 -54.98
CA ASN A 733 -11.92 8.20 -55.68
C ASN A 733 -10.90 7.09 -55.35
N ILE A 734 -9.61 7.42 -55.27
CA ILE A 734 -8.55 6.47 -54.90
C ILE A 734 -8.68 6.03 -53.44
N GLY A 735 -9.03 6.93 -52.53
CA GLY A 735 -9.27 6.63 -51.12
C GLY A 735 -10.43 5.65 -50.93
N ALA A 736 -11.59 5.96 -51.52
CA ALA A 736 -12.78 5.10 -51.46
C ALA A 736 -12.49 3.70 -52.04
N LYS A 737 -11.79 3.63 -53.18
CA LYS A 737 -11.42 2.37 -53.84
C LYS A 737 -10.50 1.50 -52.97
N LYS A 738 -9.49 2.07 -52.32
CA LYS A 738 -8.60 1.31 -51.41
C LYS A 738 -9.36 0.71 -50.23
N ILE A 739 -10.32 1.44 -49.67
CA ILE A 739 -11.13 0.97 -48.54
C ILE A 739 -12.07 -0.15 -49.00
N THR A 740 -12.73 0.01 -50.14
CA THR A 740 -13.62 -1.03 -50.71
C THR A 740 -12.85 -2.30 -51.09
N ASP A 741 -11.66 -2.16 -51.68
CA ASP A 741 -10.82 -3.30 -52.05
C ASP A 741 -10.32 -4.06 -50.79
N SER A 742 -9.96 -3.34 -49.71
CA SER A 742 -9.60 -3.95 -48.41
C SER A 742 -10.77 -4.73 -47.79
N ILE A 743 -11.98 -4.18 -47.84
CA ILE A 743 -13.20 -4.86 -47.35
C ILE A 743 -13.51 -6.12 -48.18
N LYS A 744 -13.36 -6.04 -49.51
CA LYS A 744 -13.53 -7.21 -50.39
C LYS A 744 -12.49 -8.28 -50.14
N GLU A 745 -11.24 -7.90 -49.93
CA GLU A 745 -10.15 -8.85 -49.62
C GLU A 745 -10.40 -9.58 -48.29
N THR A 746 -10.93 -8.89 -47.27
CA THR A 746 -11.37 -9.56 -46.03
C THR A 746 -12.57 -10.50 -46.21
N ASN A 747 -13.45 -10.24 -47.17
CA ASN A 747 -14.59 -11.10 -47.48
C ASN A 747 -14.17 -12.33 -48.29
N ASP A 748 -13.26 -12.19 -49.26
CA ASP A 748 -12.77 -13.32 -50.06
C ASP A 748 -12.01 -14.32 -49.19
N VAL A 749 -11.24 -13.84 -48.20
CA VAL A 749 -10.61 -14.69 -47.16
C VAL A 749 -11.63 -15.42 -46.29
N ALA A 750 -12.81 -14.83 -46.07
CA ALA A 750 -13.90 -15.47 -45.34
C ALA A 750 -14.66 -16.50 -46.19
N VAL A 751 -14.81 -16.28 -47.51
CA VAL A 751 -15.49 -17.20 -48.43
C VAL A 751 -14.62 -18.41 -48.77
N ASP A 752 -13.31 -18.24 -48.96
CA ASP A 752 -12.37 -19.36 -49.15
C ASP A 752 -12.31 -20.30 -47.92
N SER A 753 -12.66 -19.79 -46.73
CA SER A 753 -12.75 -20.62 -45.51
C SER A 753 -14.02 -21.50 -45.44
N ILE A 754 -14.98 -21.31 -46.35
CA ILE A 754 -16.24 -22.06 -46.40
C ILE A 754 -16.13 -23.24 -47.38
N ASP A 755 -15.41 -23.10 -48.50
CA ASP A 755 -15.30 -24.14 -49.53
C ASP A 755 -14.37 -25.32 -49.17
N ASP A 756 -13.46 -25.14 -48.20
CA ASP A 756 -12.54 -26.21 -47.73
C ASP A 756 -13.16 -27.18 -46.69
N THR A 757 -14.47 -27.13 -46.43
CA THR A 757 -15.13 -27.91 -45.35
C THR A 757 -16.02 -29.07 -45.81
N SER A 758 -15.61 -29.82 -46.84
CA SER A 758 -16.37 -30.99 -47.32
C SER A 758 -15.79 -32.38 -46.98
N ASP A 759 -14.65 -32.51 -46.29
CA ASP A 759 -14.14 -33.82 -45.85
C ASP A 759 -13.56 -33.81 -44.41
N THR A 760 -14.32 -34.41 -43.49
CA THR A 760 -13.95 -35.05 -42.20
C THR A 760 -12.99 -34.37 -41.20
N GLU A 761 -13.55 -34.03 -40.03
CA GLU A 761 -12.98 -33.98 -38.67
C GLU A 761 -11.45 -34.06 -38.47
N GLU A 762 -10.70 -33.07 -38.93
CA GLU A 762 -9.41 -32.67 -38.38
C GLU A 762 -9.10 -31.29 -38.99
N PHE A 763 -8.48 -30.37 -38.25
CA PHE A 763 -8.24 -28.95 -38.63
C PHE A 763 -9.36 -27.94 -38.35
N ILE A 764 -9.57 -27.64 -37.06
CA ILE A 764 -9.98 -26.28 -36.66
C ILE A 764 -8.98 -25.80 -35.62
N PHE A 765 -7.99 -25.02 -36.05
CA PHE A 765 -7.30 -23.93 -35.31
C PHE A 765 -6.02 -23.53 -36.04
N ASN A 766 -6.11 -23.09 -37.30
CA ASN A 766 -4.97 -22.44 -37.91
C ASN A 766 -5.39 -21.42 -38.96
N LYS A 767 -5.24 -20.15 -38.57
CA LYS A 767 -5.01 -18.93 -39.35
C LYS A 767 -6.06 -17.85 -39.08
N ARG A 768 -5.89 -17.18 -37.94
CA ARG A 768 -6.11 -15.73 -37.85
C ARG A 768 -4.74 -15.07 -37.80
N LYS A 769 -4.42 -14.33 -38.85
CA LYS A 769 -3.30 -13.39 -38.96
C LYS A 769 -3.78 -12.26 -39.89
N PRO A 770 -3.26 -11.05 -39.64
CA PRO A 770 -3.97 -9.94 -39.04
C PRO A 770 -4.85 -9.16 -40.00
#